data_AF-A0A1V5YTU5-F1
#
_entry.id   AF-A0A1V5YTU5-F1
#
_cell.length_a   1.000
_cell.length_b   1.000
_cell.length_c   1.000
_cell.angle_alpha   90.00
_cell.angle_beta   90.00
_cell.angle_gamma   90.00
#
_symmetry.space_group_name_H-M   'P 1'
#
loop_
_entity.id
_entity.type
_entity.pdbx_description
1 polymer ?
#
loop_
_entity_poly.entity_id
_entity_poly.type
_entity_poly.pdbx_seq_one_letter_code
_entity_poly.pdbx_strand_id
1 'polypeptide(L)'
;MSAAQSFLYSILALFLPLSPCLYAQSGSVQESSVAVAVPLLSAPINATWAANYGEVWFEKGFRGFVFEGILDDLRPFPAEESALIPERIPFEESNTGYLESLTLTDFEEVETIPGDWDALQREISGASNRLRAAGITENFLALRFAPDAPWFTNPQWRRLAESRFMLAGRFCHQTRLRGILLDSASDSAFFDYRWEGWPPLLEPTTLAEEARRFGRKLAVLFNKYCPDGVLLIRARPPESCGPLWFIFFEGVMEGMEQSRNGAVVLFFQGSTDAPAPAAYQALHERTERLWEGRLSSQAQEGWKRKGGLAFSLMPVAYQDDIPFARYPLEQYVPSLYGAAVYGRRYVIIDAPEGGWWHIPPDVAEQFSGLYQKGRGRVTFAPPLPRSLDAFLPKLLCSEARILGDLVVGEMPCTVLHREGKTILLAYDGIPEPMHWPLNTGMMTATNLISGEKLYYTPKEGMVSLQPLSAPLLIEGSPLEEYALTASFALSITPPLSAGVTRSRLQLHLSNPFTGSLEGMLTLSSGTRYAFGSSAVPVIIGPGKSFSLTRHLQGLSFQGAGASFTMAFNRPGTLPQSRDFFFSVAPHEKGRLYTDAALSGMPVAVHRKDQGALLIWCDRRGHVAACSTGSPQMQWEKRFRGTFSKAPVLLKDRQGNSLIAFANENNRVRLINPGGTETAVLFPGGTSVSALKVVERADGGDILALLLDRKELVFYVEGTRFIGRKQVSGHIAHLSSESPVPQSVLCVVAEEKKGDITHEMQCLSVTGESLWSQKIESAPALSPRIIKRDVDTDPVICFPDSRGRVCFFEGRDGSPSGSMQLEGMHNPDDMLLLEGRSCLLVFGSATGITVYSAASDGSAAPLWQVDLPGITALAAWPDGMGIIAGTSDGGLYGFTEAGQCVWEDLRGTGYITDLLFLPSETPRAFDLLAAGADGSLRFLEIQSSNSKN
;
A
#
# COMPACT_ATOMS: atom_id res chain seq x y z
N MET A 1 1.77 29.67 31.70
CA MET A 1 2.10 28.74 32.81
C MET A 1 3.51 28.23 32.58
N SER A 2 4.38 28.23 33.61
CA SER A 2 5.81 27.96 33.41
C SER A 2 6.09 26.49 33.08
N ALA A 3 7.11 26.21 32.27
CA ALA A 3 7.53 24.87 31.85
C ALA A 3 7.76 23.90 33.03
N ALA A 4 8.15 24.43 34.19
CA ALA A 4 8.30 23.66 35.43
C ALA A 4 6.98 23.10 35.97
N GLN A 5 5.86 23.83 35.80
CA GLN A 5 4.54 23.34 36.22
C GLN A 5 4.00 22.26 35.27
N SER A 6 4.19 22.39 33.96
CA SER A 6 3.77 21.35 33.00
C SER A 6 4.55 20.04 33.17
N PHE A 7 5.84 20.13 33.51
CA PHE A 7 6.68 18.97 33.80
C PHE A 7 6.30 18.30 35.13
N LEU A 8 5.98 19.09 36.17
CA LEU A 8 5.47 18.56 37.44
C LEU A 8 4.09 17.90 37.26
N TYR A 9 3.18 18.47 36.47
CA TYR A 9 1.87 17.85 36.18
C TYR A 9 1.99 16.54 35.39
N SER A 10 2.97 16.45 34.47
CA SER A 10 3.26 15.23 33.72
C SER A 10 3.83 14.12 34.62
N ILE A 11 4.66 14.48 35.61
CA ILE A 11 5.17 13.55 36.63
C ILE A 11 4.07 13.16 37.63
N LEU A 12 3.23 14.10 38.08
CA LEU A 12 2.10 13.80 38.96
C LEU A 12 1.05 12.90 38.29
N ALA A 13 0.88 12.97 36.97
CA ALA A 13 0.03 12.06 36.20
C ALA A 13 0.59 10.62 36.11
N LEU A 14 1.90 10.42 36.32
CA LEU A 14 2.53 9.09 36.41
C LEU A 14 2.33 8.44 37.81
N PHE A 15 1.96 9.22 38.83
CA PHE A 15 1.86 8.77 40.23
C PHE A 15 0.43 8.75 40.80
N LEU A 16 -0.61 9.00 40.00
CA LEU A 16 -1.99 8.79 40.46
C LEU A 16 -2.22 7.28 40.68
N PRO A 17 -2.49 6.83 41.93
CA PRO A 17 -2.86 5.45 42.17
C PRO A 17 -4.23 5.22 41.52
N LEU A 18 -4.28 4.28 40.56
CA LEU A 18 -5.55 3.69 40.15
C LEU A 18 -6.20 3.09 41.40
N SER A 19 -7.41 3.57 41.74
CA SER A 19 -8.29 2.82 42.63
C SER A 19 -8.40 1.38 42.13
N PRO A 20 -8.40 0.37 43.01
CA PRO A 20 -8.57 -1.04 42.62
C PRO A 20 -10.04 -1.29 42.25
N CYS A 21 -10.50 -0.66 41.18
CA CYS A 21 -11.72 -1.06 40.51
C CYS A 21 -11.37 -2.25 39.63
N LEU A 22 -11.86 -3.42 40.04
CA LEU A 22 -11.95 -4.68 39.29
C LEU A 22 -12.21 -4.45 37.78
N TYR A 23 -11.14 -4.29 37.00
CA TYR A 23 -11.20 -4.49 35.56
C TYR A 23 -10.87 -5.96 35.30
N ALA A 24 -11.86 -6.68 34.79
CA ALA A 24 -11.78 -8.10 34.47
C ALA A 24 -10.52 -8.39 33.63
N GLN A 25 -9.58 -9.14 34.22
CA GLN A 25 -8.43 -9.68 33.52
C GLN A 25 -8.87 -10.90 32.72
N SER A 26 -9.18 -10.72 31.44
CA SER A 26 -9.51 -11.84 30.56
C SER A 26 -8.24 -12.33 29.84
N GLY A 27 -7.46 -13.19 30.49
CA GLY A 27 -6.66 -14.14 29.71
C GLY A 27 -7.63 -15.03 28.95
N SER A 28 -7.51 -15.09 27.62
CA SER A 28 -8.37 -15.95 26.81
C SER A 28 -7.55 -17.08 26.21
N VAL A 29 -8.12 -18.28 26.22
CA VAL A 29 -7.57 -19.44 25.53
C VAL A 29 -8.39 -19.66 24.26
N GLN A 30 -7.74 -19.61 23.10
CA GLN A 30 -8.37 -19.74 21.79
C GLN A 30 -7.64 -20.79 20.94
N GLU A 31 -8.27 -21.31 19.89
CA GLU A 31 -7.56 -22.06 18.84
C GLU A 31 -6.63 -21.10 18.11
N SER A 32 -5.35 -21.44 18.01
CA SER A 32 -4.32 -20.41 17.88
C SER A 32 -3.47 -20.44 16.64
N SER A 33 -3.50 -21.53 15.90
CA SER A 33 -2.57 -21.70 14.81
C SER A 33 -3.17 -21.22 13.50
N VAL A 34 -2.44 -20.36 12.81
CA VAL A 34 -2.71 -20.04 11.41
C VAL A 34 -2.27 -21.25 10.58
N ALA A 35 -3.23 -21.90 9.92
CA ALA A 35 -2.91 -22.91 8.92
C ALA A 35 -2.23 -22.25 7.73
N VAL A 36 -1.27 -22.94 7.11
CA VAL A 36 -0.67 -22.52 5.84
C VAL A 36 -1.78 -22.36 4.80
N ALA A 37 -1.76 -21.25 4.07
CA ALA A 37 -2.74 -20.99 3.03
C ALA A 37 -2.60 -22.00 1.87
N VAL A 38 -3.72 -22.41 1.30
CA VAL A 38 -3.76 -23.46 0.27
C VAL A 38 -3.92 -22.88 -1.14
N PRO A 39 -3.33 -23.50 -2.17
CA PRO A 39 -3.43 -23.00 -3.54
C PRO A 39 -4.84 -23.17 -4.13
N LEU A 40 -5.39 -22.08 -4.65
CA LEU A 40 -6.62 -22.04 -5.46
C LEU A 40 -6.27 -21.71 -6.91
N LEU A 41 -6.85 -22.45 -7.86
CA LEU A 41 -6.69 -22.13 -9.28
C LEU A 41 -7.77 -21.14 -9.73
N SER A 42 -7.35 -19.97 -10.18
CA SER A 42 -8.19 -18.94 -10.79
C SER A 42 -7.97 -18.99 -12.31
N ALA A 43 -8.82 -19.74 -13.01
CA ALA A 43 -8.63 -20.03 -14.43
C ALA A 43 -9.97 -20.39 -15.13
N PRO A 44 -10.06 -20.21 -16.47
CA PRO A 44 -11.23 -20.56 -17.25
C PRO A 44 -11.36 -22.10 -17.39
N ILE A 45 -11.87 -22.77 -16.35
CA ILE A 45 -12.00 -24.23 -16.30
C ILE A 45 -13.43 -24.69 -16.03
N ASN A 46 -13.85 -25.71 -16.78
CA ASN A 46 -15.12 -26.40 -16.56
C ASN A 46 -15.07 -27.28 -15.30
N ALA A 47 -16.10 -27.22 -14.46
CA ALA A 47 -16.17 -27.98 -13.22
C ALA A 47 -16.26 -29.49 -13.45
N THR A 48 -17.03 -29.94 -14.44
CA THR A 48 -17.16 -31.36 -14.80
C THR A 48 -15.84 -31.91 -15.31
N TRP A 49 -15.14 -31.15 -16.15
CA TRP A 49 -13.79 -31.50 -16.61
C TRP A 49 -12.81 -31.58 -15.42
N ALA A 50 -12.74 -30.55 -14.58
CA ALA A 50 -11.89 -30.55 -13.39
C ALA A 50 -12.16 -31.77 -12.49
N ALA A 51 -13.44 -32.10 -12.29
CA ALA A 51 -13.87 -33.24 -11.49
C ALA A 51 -13.45 -34.60 -12.03
N ASN A 52 -13.34 -34.76 -13.35
CA ASN A 52 -12.88 -36.02 -13.96
C ASN A 52 -11.38 -36.29 -13.69
N TYR A 53 -10.63 -35.25 -13.35
CA TYR A 53 -9.19 -35.32 -13.04
C TYR A 53 -8.89 -34.87 -11.60
N GLY A 54 -9.85 -34.99 -10.68
CA GLY A 54 -9.75 -34.45 -9.32
C GLY A 54 -8.49 -34.90 -8.58
N GLU A 55 -8.13 -36.18 -8.64
CA GLU A 55 -6.93 -36.73 -8.00
C GLU A 55 -5.64 -36.10 -8.58
N VAL A 56 -5.57 -35.95 -9.90
CA VAL A 56 -4.44 -35.31 -10.59
C VAL A 56 -4.27 -33.86 -10.15
N TRP A 57 -5.37 -33.12 -9.99
CA TRP A 57 -5.32 -31.74 -9.49
C TRP A 57 -4.87 -31.65 -8.04
N PHE A 58 -5.33 -32.58 -7.21
CA PHE A 58 -4.91 -32.67 -5.82
C PHE A 58 -3.42 -32.96 -5.69
N GLU A 59 -2.90 -33.90 -6.50
CA GLU A 59 -1.47 -34.24 -6.61
C GLU A 59 -0.63 -33.08 -7.15
N LYS A 60 -1.21 -32.24 -8.03
CA LYS A 60 -0.60 -30.99 -8.53
C LYS A 60 -0.53 -29.89 -7.45
N GLY A 61 -1.20 -30.06 -6.31
CA GLY A 61 -1.13 -29.14 -5.16
C GLY A 61 -2.36 -28.25 -4.99
N PHE A 62 -3.33 -28.29 -5.90
CA PHE A 62 -4.54 -27.48 -5.78
C PHE A 62 -5.49 -28.04 -4.73
N ARG A 63 -6.20 -27.13 -4.06
CA ARG A 63 -7.26 -27.46 -3.09
C ARG A 63 -8.62 -26.89 -3.47
N GLY A 64 -8.69 -26.12 -4.55
CA GLY A 64 -9.92 -25.55 -5.05
C GLY A 64 -9.77 -24.80 -6.38
N PHE A 65 -10.91 -24.50 -6.98
CA PHE A 65 -11.03 -23.77 -8.24
C PHE A 65 -11.95 -22.56 -8.11
N VAL A 66 -11.71 -21.53 -8.90
CA VAL A 66 -12.66 -20.45 -9.17
C VAL A 66 -13.33 -20.75 -10.50
N PHE A 67 -14.62 -21.10 -10.49
CA PHE A 67 -15.37 -21.45 -11.69
C PHE A 67 -15.97 -20.21 -12.37
N GLU A 68 -15.54 -19.98 -13.60
CA GLU A 68 -16.17 -19.08 -14.57
C GLU A 68 -17.20 -19.84 -15.43
N GLY A 69 -17.97 -19.17 -16.27
CA GLY A 69 -18.99 -19.73 -17.13
C GLY A 69 -20.37 -19.96 -16.52
N ILE A 70 -20.68 -19.38 -15.35
CA ILE A 70 -21.92 -19.65 -14.59
C ILE A 70 -22.78 -18.38 -14.46
N LEU A 71 -22.26 -17.35 -13.79
CA LEU A 71 -22.90 -16.03 -13.65
C LEU A 71 -21.97 -14.88 -14.05
N ASP A 72 -20.69 -15.17 -14.31
CA ASP A 72 -19.52 -14.36 -14.68
C ASP A 72 -19.64 -12.85 -14.53
N ASP A 73 -20.44 -12.19 -15.35
CA ASP A 73 -20.59 -10.75 -15.34
C ASP A 73 -21.98 -10.44 -14.78
N LEU A 74 -22.06 -9.52 -13.81
CA LEU A 74 -23.34 -9.02 -13.26
C LEU A 74 -24.16 -8.21 -14.30
N ARG A 75 -23.89 -8.42 -15.59
CA ARG A 75 -24.62 -7.87 -16.72
C ARG A 75 -26.00 -8.53 -16.86
N PRO A 76 -26.93 -7.84 -17.53
CA PRO A 76 -28.25 -8.38 -17.79
C PRO A 76 -28.12 -9.57 -18.73
N PHE A 77 -28.98 -10.56 -18.58
CA PHE A 77 -29.13 -11.58 -19.60
C PHE A 77 -29.76 -10.97 -20.86
N PRO A 78 -29.57 -11.57 -22.06
CA PRO A 78 -30.18 -11.06 -23.29
C PRO A 78 -31.69 -10.83 -23.20
N ALA A 79 -32.40 -11.63 -22.38
CA ALA A 79 -33.83 -11.46 -22.11
C ALA A 79 -34.18 -10.24 -21.23
N GLU A 80 -33.21 -9.70 -20.49
CA GLU A 80 -33.35 -8.56 -19.58
C GLU A 80 -32.85 -7.24 -20.21
N GLU A 81 -32.05 -7.29 -21.27
CA GLU A 81 -31.50 -6.11 -21.96
C GLU A 81 -32.59 -5.14 -22.42
N SER A 82 -33.76 -5.65 -22.84
CA SER A 82 -34.88 -4.84 -23.33
C SER A 82 -35.53 -3.99 -22.22
N ALA A 83 -35.41 -4.42 -20.96
CA ALA A 83 -36.02 -3.75 -19.80
C ALA A 83 -35.10 -2.68 -19.16
N LEU A 84 -33.82 -2.66 -19.56
CA LEU A 84 -32.78 -1.76 -19.05
C LEU A 84 -32.43 -0.61 -19.99
N ILE A 85 -33.10 -0.53 -21.14
CA ILE A 85 -33.00 0.62 -22.04
C ILE A 85 -33.59 1.82 -21.29
N PRO A 86 -32.80 2.89 -21.05
CA PRO A 86 -33.35 4.10 -20.48
C PRO A 86 -34.35 4.69 -21.49
N GLU A 87 -35.64 4.68 -21.17
CA GLU A 87 -36.51 5.68 -21.76
C GLU A 87 -35.87 7.04 -21.47
N ARG A 88 -35.53 7.78 -22.53
CA ARG A 88 -35.06 9.16 -22.41
C ARG A 88 -36.17 9.96 -21.73
N ILE A 89 -36.12 10.07 -20.41
CA ILE A 89 -36.95 11.01 -19.68
C ILE A 89 -36.44 12.41 -20.08
N PRO A 90 -37.27 13.27 -20.69
CA PRO A 90 -36.87 14.64 -20.97
C PRO A 90 -36.52 15.32 -19.65
N PHE A 91 -35.36 15.97 -19.60
CA PHE A 91 -34.99 16.88 -18.53
C PHE A 91 -36.02 18.02 -18.48
N GLU A 92 -36.97 17.96 -17.55
CA GLU A 92 -37.69 19.14 -17.08
C GLU A 92 -37.13 19.53 -15.70
N GLU A 93 -36.72 20.79 -15.62
CA GLU A 93 -36.17 21.43 -14.43
C GLU A 93 -37.23 21.47 -13.31
N SER A 94 -37.24 20.49 -12.41
CA SER A 94 -37.87 20.65 -11.10
C SER A 94 -36.84 20.42 -9.99
N ASN A 95 -36.26 21.52 -9.53
CA ASN A 95 -35.61 21.59 -8.23
C ASN A 95 -36.66 21.29 -7.15
N THR A 96 -36.32 20.37 -6.23
CA THR A 96 -37.11 19.91 -5.08
C THR A 96 -38.17 18.83 -5.39
N GLY A 97 -37.90 17.57 -4.97
CA GLY A 97 -38.95 16.55 -4.82
C GLY A 97 -38.68 15.11 -5.27
N TYR A 98 -37.54 14.78 -5.89
CA TYR A 98 -37.36 13.46 -6.53
C TYR A 98 -36.96 12.29 -5.60
N LEU A 99 -36.92 12.49 -4.29
CA LEU A 99 -36.54 11.46 -3.30
C LEU A 99 -37.69 10.92 -2.44
N GLU A 100 -38.93 11.40 -2.58
CA GLU A 100 -40.04 11.03 -1.66
C GLU A 100 -41.30 10.41 -2.30
N SER A 101 -41.29 10.04 -3.58
CA SER A 101 -42.46 9.32 -4.14
C SER A 101 -42.09 8.23 -5.16
N LEU A 102 -41.48 7.17 -4.67
CA LEU A 102 -41.67 5.85 -5.27
C LEU A 102 -42.17 4.94 -4.17
N THR A 103 -43.48 4.98 -3.95
CA THR A 103 -44.20 3.92 -3.26
C THR A 103 -43.80 2.59 -3.89
N LEU A 104 -43.20 1.74 -3.07
CA LEU A 104 -43.02 0.31 -3.28
C LEU A 104 -44.35 -0.25 -3.80
N THR A 105 -44.47 -0.37 -5.11
CA THR A 105 -45.39 -1.31 -5.71
C THR A 105 -44.64 -2.63 -5.72
N ASP A 106 -45.21 -3.60 -5.00
CA ASP A 106 -44.79 -4.99 -4.96
C ASP A 106 -44.77 -5.55 -6.38
N PHE A 107 -43.66 -5.38 -7.10
CA PHE A 107 -43.28 -6.39 -8.07
C PHE A 107 -42.83 -7.57 -7.23
N GLU A 108 -43.58 -8.67 -7.29
CA GLU A 108 -43.19 -9.96 -6.74
C GLU A 108 -41.69 -10.19 -7.01
N GLU A 109 -40.96 -10.79 -6.06
CA GLU A 109 -39.56 -11.23 -6.23
C GLU A 109 -39.49 -12.27 -7.38
N VAL A 110 -39.65 -11.84 -8.63
CA VAL A 110 -39.47 -12.66 -9.81
C VAL A 110 -37.97 -12.75 -10.02
N GLU A 111 -37.38 -13.75 -9.38
CA GLU A 111 -35.99 -14.15 -9.58
C GLU A 111 -35.82 -14.55 -11.05
N THR A 112 -35.18 -13.69 -11.86
CA THR A 112 -34.80 -14.06 -13.22
C THR A 112 -33.60 -15.00 -13.16
N ILE A 113 -33.89 -16.27 -13.44
CA ILE A 113 -32.94 -17.36 -13.49
C ILE A 113 -32.48 -17.55 -14.95
N PRO A 114 -31.19 -17.85 -15.23
CA PRO A 114 -30.74 -18.24 -16.57
C PRO A 114 -31.51 -19.43 -17.14
N GLY A 115 -31.56 -19.54 -18.48
CA GLY A 115 -32.00 -20.77 -19.14
C GLY A 115 -31.13 -21.97 -18.72
N ASP A 116 -31.75 -23.16 -18.62
CA ASP A 116 -31.11 -24.43 -18.20
C ASP A 116 -30.47 -24.44 -16.79
N TRP A 117 -30.81 -23.49 -15.92
CA TRP A 117 -30.21 -23.35 -14.59
C TRP A 117 -30.30 -24.59 -13.71
N ASP A 118 -31.44 -25.28 -13.68
CA ASP A 118 -31.59 -26.52 -12.90
C ASP A 118 -30.69 -27.66 -13.42
N ALA A 119 -30.42 -27.67 -14.72
CA ALA A 119 -29.49 -28.62 -15.32
C ALA A 119 -28.04 -28.26 -14.98
N LEU A 120 -27.68 -26.97 -15.10
CA LEU A 120 -26.38 -26.45 -14.69
C LEU A 120 -26.10 -26.69 -13.20
N GLN A 121 -27.06 -26.42 -12.32
CA GLN A 121 -26.94 -26.67 -10.89
C GLN A 121 -26.69 -28.15 -10.58
N ARG A 122 -27.38 -29.08 -11.25
CA ARG A 122 -27.14 -30.52 -11.11
C ARG A 122 -25.76 -30.91 -11.61
N GLU A 123 -25.33 -30.35 -12.74
CA GLU A 123 -23.98 -30.57 -13.29
C GLU A 123 -22.90 -30.14 -12.29
N ILE A 124 -22.95 -28.89 -11.80
CA ILE A 124 -21.97 -28.35 -10.86
C ILE A 124 -22.01 -29.07 -9.51
N SER A 125 -23.20 -29.44 -9.02
CA SER A 125 -23.33 -30.24 -7.80
C SER A 125 -22.67 -31.63 -7.95
N GLY A 126 -22.86 -32.28 -9.10
CA GLY A 126 -22.20 -33.54 -9.42
C GLY A 126 -20.67 -33.42 -9.47
N ALA A 127 -20.17 -32.37 -10.12
CA ALA A 127 -18.74 -32.07 -10.19
C ALA A 127 -18.14 -31.77 -8.81
N SER A 128 -18.79 -30.90 -8.02
CA SER A 128 -18.38 -30.52 -6.67
C SER A 128 -18.26 -31.72 -5.73
N ASN A 129 -19.20 -32.67 -5.80
CA ASN A 129 -19.13 -33.89 -4.99
C ASN A 129 -17.95 -34.80 -5.38
N ARG A 130 -17.64 -34.93 -6.68
CA ARG A 130 -16.47 -35.70 -7.15
C ARG A 130 -15.16 -35.03 -6.77
N LEU A 131 -15.04 -33.71 -6.91
CA LEU A 131 -13.87 -32.95 -6.47
C LEU A 131 -13.64 -33.09 -4.96
N ARG A 132 -14.71 -33.03 -4.17
CA ARG A 132 -14.65 -33.25 -2.72
C ARG A 132 -14.16 -34.66 -2.37
N ALA A 133 -14.61 -35.68 -3.10
CA ALA A 133 -14.13 -37.04 -2.91
C ALA A 133 -12.62 -37.17 -3.18
N ALA A 134 -12.08 -36.36 -4.10
CA ALA A 134 -10.65 -36.25 -4.38
C ALA A 134 -9.88 -35.31 -3.42
N GLY A 135 -10.53 -34.73 -2.40
CA GLY A 135 -9.90 -33.82 -1.43
C GLY A 135 -9.87 -32.34 -1.83
N ILE A 136 -10.57 -31.95 -2.90
CA ILE A 136 -10.68 -30.57 -3.38
C ILE A 136 -11.99 -29.96 -2.88
N THR A 137 -11.92 -29.15 -1.82
CA THR A 137 -13.09 -28.60 -1.12
C THR A 137 -13.30 -27.11 -1.32
N GLU A 138 -12.27 -26.37 -1.73
CA GLU A 138 -12.25 -24.90 -1.71
C GLU A 138 -12.70 -24.30 -3.05
N ASN A 139 -13.86 -24.71 -3.56
CA ASN A 139 -14.35 -24.29 -4.87
C ASN A 139 -15.24 -23.05 -4.78
N PHE A 140 -15.07 -22.08 -5.68
CA PHE A 140 -15.72 -20.78 -5.66
C PHE A 140 -16.44 -20.50 -6.99
N LEU A 141 -17.51 -19.71 -6.92
CA LEU A 141 -18.18 -19.15 -8.09
C LEU A 141 -17.61 -17.76 -8.41
N ALA A 142 -17.21 -17.50 -9.66
CA ALA A 142 -16.76 -16.18 -10.10
C ALA A 142 -17.94 -15.23 -10.35
N LEU A 143 -17.77 -13.97 -9.96
CA LEU A 143 -18.64 -12.84 -10.25
C LEU A 143 -17.81 -11.59 -10.53
N ARG A 144 -18.27 -10.74 -11.45
CA ARG A 144 -17.58 -9.50 -11.82
C ARG A 144 -18.56 -8.35 -11.99
N PHE A 145 -18.21 -7.17 -11.46
CA PHE A 145 -18.94 -5.94 -11.80
C PHE A 145 -18.68 -5.52 -13.23
N ALA A 146 -19.75 -5.10 -13.93
CA ALA A 146 -19.61 -4.37 -15.19
C ALA A 146 -19.00 -2.99 -14.88
N PRO A 147 -17.85 -2.64 -15.50
CA PRO A 147 -17.10 -1.42 -15.17
C PRO A 147 -17.79 -0.13 -15.62
N ASP A 148 -18.84 -0.26 -16.43
CA ASP A 148 -19.57 0.81 -17.10
C ASP A 148 -21.01 1.02 -16.57
N ALA A 149 -21.42 0.28 -15.54
CA ALA A 149 -22.79 0.32 -15.01
C ALA A 149 -22.94 1.25 -13.79
N PRO A 150 -24.03 2.05 -13.71
CA PRO A 150 -24.29 2.99 -12.63
C PRO A 150 -24.90 2.34 -11.38
N TRP A 151 -24.14 1.44 -10.75
CA TRP A 151 -24.57 0.60 -9.61
C TRP A 151 -25.16 1.36 -8.42
N PHE A 152 -24.69 2.58 -8.16
CA PHE A 152 -25.07 3.34 -6.97
C PHE A 152 -26.30 4.23 -7.17
N THR A 153 -26.63 4.62 -8.41
CA THR A 153 -27.68 5.60 -8.66
C THR A 153 -28.85 5.05 -9.46
N ASN A 154 -28.64 3.99 -10.24
CA ASN A 154 -29.70 3.38 -11.03
C ASN A 154 -30.38 2.23 -10.26
N PRO A 155 -31.69 2.35 -9.94
CA PRO A 155 -32.42 1.32 -9.19
C PRO A 155 -32.51 -0.03 -9.89
N GLN A 156 -32.55 -0.08 -11.23
CA GLN A 156 -32.66 -1.33 -11.98
C GLN A 156 -31.35 -2.12 -11.91
N TRP A 157 -30.21 -1.46 -12.14
CA TRP A 157 -28.87 -2.07 -11.97
C TRP A 157 -28.64 -2.54 -10.53
N ARG A 158 -29.10 -1.76 -9.54
CA ARG A 158 -29.04 -2.17 -8.13
C ARG A 158 -29.84 -3.45 -7.88
N ARG A 159 -31.11 -3.50 -8.32
CA ARG A 159 -31.96 -4.69 -8.17
C ARG A 159 -31.38 -5.91 -8.88
N LEU A 160 -30.75 -5.73 -10.05
CA LEU A 160 -30.04 -6.78 -10.76
C LEU A 160 -28.90 -7.36 -9.90
N ALA A 161 -28.01 -6.51 -9.38
CA ALA A 161 -26.93 -6.96 -8.51
C ALA A 161 -27.45 -7.67 -7.25
N GLU A 162 -28.49 -7.13 -6.61
CA GLU A 162 -29.13 -7.75 -5.44
C GLU A 162 -29.67 -9.16 -5.76
N SER A 163 -30.38 -9.31 -6.89
CA SER A 163 -30.89 -10.60 -7.36
C SER A 163 -29.76 -11.59 -7.65
N ARG A 164 -28.68 -11.15 -8.31
CA ARG A 164 -27.52 -12.00 -8.61
C ARG A 164 -26.76 -12.45 -7.36
N PHE A 165 -26.60 -11.59 -6.35
CA PHE A 165 -25.97 -12.00 -5.08
C PHE A 165 -26.84 -12.97 -4.28
N MET A 166 -28.17 -12.81 -4.31
CA MET A 166 -29.10 -13.79 -3.75
C MET A 166 -28.97 -15.13 -4.47
N LEU A 167 -29.02 -15.13 -5.80
CA LEU A 167 -28.91 -16.33 -6.63
C LEU A 167 -27.57 -17.04 -6.41
N ALA A 168 -26.47 -16.30 -6.38
CA ALA A 168 -25.14 -16.83 -6.11
C ALA A 168 -25.03 -17.47 -4.71
N GLY A 169 -25.61 -16.84 -3.68
CA GLY A 169 -25.66 -17.40 -2.33
C GLY A 169 -26.40 -18.74 -2.28
N ARG A 170 -27.58 -18.82 -2.92
CA ARG A 170 -28.37 -20.06 -3.03
C ARG A 170 -27.62 -21.14 -3.81
N PHE A 171 -27.06 -20.75 -4.95
CA PHE A 171 -26.30 -21.65 -5.82
C PHE A 171 -25.12 -22.27 -5.08
N CYS A 172 -24.29 -21.46 -4.41
CA CYS A 172 -23.15 -21.96 -3.65
C CYS A 172 -23.58 -22.89 -2.52
N HIS A 173 -24.66 -22.57 -1.80
CA HIS A 173 -25.20 -23.45 -0.76
C HIS A 173 -25.66 -24.81 -1.33
N GLN A 174 -26.44 -24.80 -2.42
CA GLN A 174 -27.02 -26.01 -3.02
C GLN A 174 -25.97 -26.90 -3.71
N THR A 175 -24.95 -26.31 -4.32
CA THR A 175 -23.84 -27.00 -4.99
C THR A 175 -22.65 -27.28 -4.06
N ARG A 176 -22.74 -26.84 -2.81
CA ARG A 176 -21.70 -26.97 -1.77
C ARG A 176 -20.37 -26.33 -2.15
N LEU A 177 -20.40 -25.26 -2.94
CA LEU A 177 -19.25 -24.39 -3.16
C LEU A 177 -18.94 -23.60 -1.87
N ARG A 178 -17.68 -23.24 -1.69
CA ARG A 178 -17.19 -22.54 -0.50
C ARG A 178 -17.68 -21.09 -0.42
N GLY A 179 -17.95 -20.47 -1.57
CA GLY A 179 -18.47 -19.13 -1.65
C GLY A 179 -18.29 -18.51 -3.04
N ILE A 180 -18.06 -17.20 -3.08
CA ILE A 180 -17.89 -16.45 -4.33
C ILE A 180 -16.53 -15.74 -4.38
N LEU A 181 -15.99 -15.61 -5.58
CA LEU A 181 -14.95 -14.62 -5.90
C LEU A 181 -15.61 -13.47 -6.62
N LEU A 182 -15.55 -12.29 -6.00
CA LEU A 182 -16.00 -11.03 -6.59
C LEU A 182 -14.79 -10.28 -7.15
N ASP A 183 -14.71 -10.18 -8.47
CA ASP A 183 -13.92 -9.14 -9.11
C ASP A 183 -14.63 -7.80 -8.95
N SER A 184 -14.15 -7.03 -7.99
CA SER A 184 -14.73 -5.73 -7.69
C SER A 184 -14.47 -4.71 -8.80
N ALA A 185 -13.53 -4.95 -9.72
CA ALA A 185 -13.11 -3.98 -10.73
C ALA A 185 -12.80 -2.61 -10.09
N SER A 186 -11.98 -2.61 -9.03
CA SER A 186 -11.80 -1.47 -8.12
C SER A 186 -11.19 -0.20 -8.75
N ASP A 187 -10.55 -0.35 -9.90
CA ASP A 187 -10.02 0.73 -10.77
C ASP A 187 -11.08 1.30 -11.74
N SER A 188 -12.29 0.74 -11.77
CA SER A 188 -13.36 1.19 -12.66
C SER A 188 -13.77 2.62 -12.37
N ALA A 189 -14.16 3.33 -13.43
CA ALA A 189 -14.56 4.72 -13.35
C ALA A 189 -15.75 4.93 -12.39
N PHE A 190 -16.69 3.98 -12.27
CA PHE A 190 -17.82 4.13 -11.34
C PHE A 190 -17.40 4.18 -9.86
N PHE A 191 -16.18 3.83 -9.47
CA PHE A 191 -15.71 4.10 -8.10
C PHE A 191 -15.14 5.53 -7.92
N ASP A 192 -15.17 6.36 -8.96
CA ASP A 192 -14.78 7.77 -8.96
C ASP A 192 -16.03 8.67 -9.03
N TYR A 193 -16.07 9.70 -8.19
CA TYR A 193 -17.12 10.73 -8.21
C TYR A 193 -17.13 11.55 -9.51
N ARG A 194 -16.03 11.56 -10.27
CA ARG A 194 -15.89 12.27 -11.55
C ARG A 194 -16.46 11.53 -12.74
N TRP A 195 -16.86 10.27 -12.58
CA TRP A 195 -17.33 9.49 -13.72
C TRP A 195 -18.53 10.14 -14.39
N GLU A 196 -18.45 10.29 -15.71
CA GLU A 196 -19.48 10.94 -16.52
C GLU A 196 -20.82 10.17 -16.51
N GLY A 197 -20.80 8.90 -16.09
CA GLY A 197 -22.01 8.11 -15.86
C GLY A 197 -22.86 8.59 -14.68
N TRP A 198 -22.35 9.48 -13.82
CA TRP A 198 -23.09 10.04 -12.70
C TRP A 198 -23.95 11.25 -13.07
N PRO A 199 -25.14 11.40 -12.46
CA PRO A 199 -25.94 12.61 -12.62
C PRO A 199 -25.12 13.87 -12.28
N PRO A 200 -25.13 14.93 -13.12
CA PRO A 200 -24.25 16.09 -12.95
C PRO A 200 -24.39 16.84 -11.62
N LEU A 201 -25.59 16.81 -11.04
CA LEU A 201 -25.96 17.53 -9.82
C LEU A 201 -25.88 16.67 -8.55
N LEU A 202 -25.42 15.42 -8.65
CA LEU A 202 -25.35 14.54 -7.50
C LEU A 202 -24.13 14.87 -6.64
N GLU A 203 -24.38 15.12 -5.36
CA GLU A 203 -23.32 15.41 -4.40
C GLU A 203 -22.44 14.17 -4.11
N PRO A 204 -21.11 14.31 -4.04
CA PRO A 204 -20.20 13.20 -3.76
C PRO A 204 -20.49 12.46 -2.44
N THR A 205 -20.99 13.17 -1.42
CA THR A 205 -21.37 12.57 -0.13
C THR A 205 -22.51 11.58 -0.27
N THR A 206 -23.53 11.92 -1.08
CA THR A 206 -24.64 11.00 -1.38
C THR A 206 -24.15 9.77 -2.16
N LEU A 207 -23.22 9.94 -3.11
CA LEU A 207 -22.61 8.80 -3.81
C LEU A 207 -21.86 7.87 -2.85
N ALA A 208 -21.14 8.42 -1.88
CA ALA A 208 -20.45 7.63 -0.86
C ALA A 208 -21.43 6.83 0.01
N GLU A 209 -22.52 7.47 0.49
CA GLU A 209 -23.56 6.79 1.26
C GLU A 209 -24.21 5.64 0.46
N GLU A 210 -24.51 5.86 -0.81
CA GLU A 210 -25.08 4.83 -1.68
C GLU A 210 -24.09 3.70 -1.99
N ALA A 211 -22.79 4.00 -2.16
CA ALA A 211 -21.75 2.97 -2.33
C ALA A 211 -21.64 2.07 -1.08
N ARG A 212 -21.65 2.66 0.12
CA ARG A 212 -21.64 1.95 1.40
C ARG A 212 -22.87 1.07 1.55
N ARG A 213 -24.06 1.64 1.31
CA ARG A 213 -25.35 0.94 1.38
C ARG A 213 -25.39 -0.23 0.41
N PHE A 214 -24.89 -0.04 -0.81
CA PHE A 214 -24.81 -1.07 -1.83
C PHE A 214 -23.93 -2.25 -1.39
N GLY A 215 -22.68 -1.98 -0.97
CA GLY A 215 -21.78 -3.03 -0.47
C GLY A 215 -22.37 -3.83 0.69
N ARG A 216 -22.97 -3.13 1.65
CA ARG A 216 -23.66 -3.76 2.80
C ARG A 216 -24.80 -4.65 2.35
N LYS A 217 -25.67 -4.16 1.48
CA LYS A 217 -26.84 -4.91 1.01
C LYS A 217 -26.45 -6.18 0.28
N LEU A 218 -25.46 -6.12 -0.61
CA LEU A 218 -24.98 -7.29 -1.35
C LEU A 218 -24.39 -8.36 -0.42
N ALA A 219 -23.55 -7.97 0.53
CA ALA A 219 -22.97 -8.91 1.49
C ALA A 219 -24.04 -9.57 2.37
N VAL A 220 -25.04 -8.80 2.85
CA VAL A 220 -26.18 -9.35 3.62
C VAL A 220 -26.97 -10.36 2.80
N LEU A 221 -27.29 -10.04 1.54
CA LEU A 221 -28.06 -10.93 0.66
C LEU A 221 -27.32 -12.24 0.39
N PHE A 222 -26.02 -12.18 0.08
CA PHE A 222 -25.21 -13.40 -0.09
C PHE A 222 -25.19 -14.25 1.19
N ASN A 223 -24.89 -13.63 2.33
CA ASN A 223 -24.80 -14.34 3.62
C ASN A 223 -26.12 -14.94 4.09
N LYS A 224 -27.26 -14.31 3.76
CA LYS A 224 -28.59 -14.84 4.07
C LYS A 224 -28.78 -16.25 3.50
N TYR A 225 -28.23 -16.51 2.32
CA TYR A 225 -28.38 -17.80 1.63
C TYR A 225 -27.13 -18.70 1.73
N CYS A 226 -25.96 -18.13 2.00
CA CYS A 226 -24.71 -18.86 2.23
C CYS A 226 -24.03 -18.39 3.53
N PRO A 227 -24.56 -18.73 4.72
CA PRO A 227 -24.13 -18.15 6.00
C PRO A 227 -22.69 -18.49 6.41
N ASP A 228 -22.18 -19.62 5.92
CA ASP A 228 -20.79 -20.09 6.15
C ASP A 228 -19.89 -19.79 4.94
N GLY A 229 -20.40 -19.04 3.96
CA GLY A 229 -19.74 -18.72 2.71
C GLY A 229 -18.55 -17.79 2.89
N VAL A 230 -17.55 -17.98 2.04
CA VAL A 230 -16.39 -17.08 1.97
C VAL A 230 -16.55 -16.13 0.77
N LEU A 231 -16.40 -14.83 1.03
CA LEU A 231 -16.36 -13.79 0.01
C LEU A 231 -14.89 -13.48 -0.31
N LEU A 232 -14.38 -14.02 -1.41
CA LEU A 232 -13.07 -13.61 -1.95
C LEU A 232 -13.27 -12.32 -2.75
N ILE A 233 -12.48 -11.29 -2.49
CA ILE A 233 -12.55 -10.02 -3.23
C ILE A 233 -11.23 -9.82 -3.94
N ARG A 234 -11.30 -9.70 -5.26
CA ARG A 234 -10.19 -9.26 -6.10
C ARG A 234 -10.27 -7.75 -6.27
N ALA A 235 -9.17 -7.07 -5.98
CA ALA A 235 -9.02 -5.63 -6.18
C ALA A 235 -7.66 -5.32 -6.83
N ARG A 236 -7.55 -4.14 -7.44
CA ARG A 236 -6.26 -3.53 -7.79
C ARG A 236 -5.53 -3.02 -6.54
N PRO A 237 -4.21 -2.79 -6.63
CA PRO A 237 -3.48 -2.12 -5.55
C PRO A 237 -4.19 -0.83 -5.09
N PRO A 238 -4.18 -0.52 -3.77
CA PRO A 238 -4.96 0.58 -3.21
C PRO A 238 -4.80 1.93 -3.90
N GLU A 239 -3.60 2.24 -4.38
CA GLU A 239 -3.28 3.46 -5.14
C GLU A 239 -4.08 3.61 -6.46
N SER A 240 -4.56 2.51 -7.03
CA SER A 240 -5.35 2.50 -8.28
C SER A 240 -6.86 2.51 -8.01
N CYS A 241 -7.30 2.18 -6.79
CA CYS A 241 -8.71 2.10 -6.46
C CYS A 241 -9.38 3.47 -6.52
N GLY A 242 -10.64 3.51 -6.99
CA GLY A 242 -11.48 4.71 -6.84
C GLY A 242 -11.87 4.95 -5.37
N PRO A 243 -12.05 6.21 -4.94
CA PRO A 243 -12.37 6.53 -3.54
C PRO A 243 -13.65 5.86 -3.02
N LEU A 244 -14.66 5.68 -3.88
CA LEU A 244 -15.91 5.02 -3.51
C LEU A 244 -15.73 3.51 -3.28
N TRP A 245 -14.63 2.89 -3.74
CA TRP A 245 -14.37 1.47 -3.53
C TRP A 245 -14.10 1.16 -2.05
N PHE A 246 -13.34 2.02 -1.37
CA PHE A 246 -13.10 1.88 0.07
C PHE A 246 -14.41 1.96 0.87
N ILE A 247 -15.29 2.86 0.47
CA ILE A 247 -16.61 3.05 1.08
C ILE A 247 -17.53 1.85 0.80
N PHE A 248 -17.50 1.31 -0.43
CA PHE A 248 -18.16 0.05 -0.77
C PHE A 248 -17.65 -1.11 0.08
N PHE A 249 -16.33 -1.25 0.23
CA PHE A 249 -15.71 -2.31 1.02
C PHE A 249 -16.04 -2.20 2.50
N GLU A 250 -16.10 -0.98 3.06
CA GLU A 250 -16.63 -0.74 4.41
C GLU A 250 -18.07 -1.26 4.55
N GLY A 251 -18.92 -0.96 3.57
CA GLY A 251 -20.27 -1.52 3.49
C GLY A 251 -20.28 -3.05 3.49
N VAL A 252 -19.42 -3.70 2.68
CA VAL A 252 -19.29 -5.16 2.66
C VAL A 252 -18.95 -5.69 4.05
N MET A 253 -17.98 -5.09 4.74
CA MET A 253 -17.59 -5.52 6.09
C MET A 253 -18.74 -5.42 7.10
N GLU A 254 -19.54 -4.35 7.06
CA GLU A 254 -20.75 -4.23 7.88
C GLU A 254 -21.78 -5.31 7.57
N GLY A 255 -22.00 -5.61 6.29
CA GLY A 255 -22.94 -6.66 5.88
C GLY A 255 -22.49 -8.05 6.31
N MET A 256 -21.18 -8.28 6.36
CA MET A 256 -20.58 -9.53 6.82
C MET A 256 -20.70 -9.75 8.32
N GLU A 257 -20.93 -8.71 9.14
CA GLU A 257 -21.12 -8.88 10.59
C GLU A 257 -22.31 -9.80 10.93
N GLN A 258 -23.33 -9.84 10.06
CA GLN A 258 -24.54 -10.65 10.25
C GLN A 258 -24.32 -12.15 10.00
N SER A 259 -23.24 -12.51 9.31
CA SER A 259 -22.89 -13.93 9.08
C SER A 259 -22.39 -14.57 10.38
N ARG A 260 -22.59 -15.89 10.56
CA ARG A 260 -22.07 -16.60 11.74
C ARG A 260 -20.62 -17.05 11.54
N ASN A 261 -20.33 -17.74 10.43
CA ASN A 261 -19.00 -18.32 10.16
C ASN A 261 -18.37 -17.85 8.84
N GLY A 262 -19.03 -16.96 8.11
CA GLY A 262 -18.53 -16.41 6.86
C GLY A 262 -17.30 -15.53 7.09
N ALA A 263 -16.48 -15.42 6.05
CA ALA A 263 -15.24 -14.69 6.05
C ALA A 263 -15.09 -13.85 4.78
N VAL A 264 -14.30 -12.79 4.87
CA VAL A 264 -13.87 -11.99 3.72
C VAL A 264 -12.39 -12.22 3.55
N VAL A 265 -11.97 -12.56 2.34
CA VAL A 265 -10.55 -12.63 2.00
C VAL A 265 -10.31 -11.69 0.84
N LEU A 266 -9.52 -10.65 1.08
CA LEU A 266 -9.11 -9.69 0.06
C LEU A 266 -7.78 -10.13 -0.52
N PHE A 267 -7.61 -10.00 -1.82
CA PHE A 267 -6.29 -10.02 -2.44
C PHE A 267 -6.19 -8.93 -3.48
N PHE A 268 -5.00 -8.33 -3.54
CA PHE A 268 -4.65 -7.40 -4.61
C PHE A 268 -4.07 -8.19 -5.76
N GLN A 269 -4.48 -7.85 -6.99
CA GLN A 269 -3.95 -8.49 -8.18
C GLN A 269 -2.42 -8.33 -8.24
N GLY A 270 -1.73 -9.45 -8.41
CA GLY A 270 -0.27 -9.56 -8.26
C GLY A 270 0.54 -8.71 -9.25
N SER A 271 1.77 -8.41 -8.85
CA SER A 271 2.77 -7.68 -9.65
C SER A 271 3.28 -8.48 -10.86
N THR A 272 4.00 -7.78 -11.74
CA THR A 272 4.71 -8.39 -12.88
C THR A 272 5.79 -9.36 -12.47
N ASP A 273 6.35 -9.20 -11.27
CA ASP A 273 7.43 -10.00 -10.68
C ASP A 273 6.94 -10.78 -9.46
N ALA A 274 7.64 -11.86 -9.13
CA ALA A 274 7.36 -12.67 -7.94
C ALA A 274 8.01 -12.03 -6.69
N PRO A 275 7.23 -11.56 -5.70
CA PRO A 275 7.78 -10.88 -4.52
C PRO A 275 8.61 -11.78 -3.62
N ALA A 276 9.72 -11.27 -3.12
CA ALA A 276 10.48 -11.95 -2.06
C ALA A 276 9.59 -12.22 -0.82
N PRO A 277 9.84 -13.28 -0.04
CA PRO A 277 9.02 -13.65 1.13
C PRO A 277 8.74 -12.50 2.10
N ALA A 278 9.76 -11.70 2.42
CA ALA A 278 9.62 -10.53 3.32
C ALA A 278 8.63 -9.46 2.79
N ALA A 279 8.47 -9.35 1.46
CA ALA A 279 7.54 -8.40 0.87
C ALA A 279 6.08 -8.74 1.17
N TYR A 280 5.72 -10.02 1.33
CA TYR A 280 4.36 -10.42 1.69
C TYR A 280 4.01 -10.02 3.13
N GLN A 281 4.95 -10.20 4.06
CA GLN A 281 4.78 -9.73 5.43
C GLN A 281 4.60 -8.20 5.45
N ALA A 282 5.48 -7.47 4.76
CA ALA A 282 5.39 -6.01 4.65
C ALA A 282 4.06 -5.56 4.04
N LEU A 283 3.58 -6.25 2.99
CA LEU A 283 2.29 -5.96 2.35
C LEU A 283 1.10 -6.24 3.28
N HIS A 284 1.15 -7.31 4.07
CA HIS A 284 0.16 -7.60 5.11
C HIS A 284 0.09 -6.47 6.13
N GLU A 285 1.23 -6.10 6.72
CA GLU A 285 1.33 -5.04 7.72
C GLU A 285 0.93 -3.67 7.15
N ARG A 286 1.29 -3.38 5.90
CA ARG A 286 0.89 -2.17 5.17
C ARG A 286 -0.63 -2.10 5.00
N THR A 287 -1.25 -3.22 4.64
CA THR A 287 -2.69 -3.32 4.42
C THR A 287 -3.47 -3.16 5.72
N GLU A 288 -3.03 -3.77 6.83
CA GLU A 288 -3.65 -3.57 8.15
C GLU A 288 -3.60 -2.10 8.60
N ARG A 289 -2.46 -1.42 8.37
CA ARG A 289 -2.31 0.02 8.66
C ARG A 289 -3.20 0.90 7.78
N LEU A 290 -3.41 0.51 6.53
CA LEU A 290 -4.34 1.20 5.64
C LEU A 290 -5.77 1.11 6.17
N TRP A 291 -6.20 -0.07 6.61
CA TRP A 291 -7.53 -0.29 7.19
C TRP A 291 -7.75 0.42 8.52
N GLU A 292 -6.71 0.48 9.36
CA GLU A 292 -6.70 1.30 10.57
C GLU A 292 -7.03 2.77 10.33
N GLY A 293 -6.66 3.29 9.15
CA GLY A 293 -6.87 4.68 8.80
C GLY A 293 -8.07 4.98 7.90
N ARG A 294 -8.44 4.04 7.00
CA ARG A 294 -9.52 4.25 6.01
C ARG A 294 -10.88 3.70 6.43
N LEU A 295 -10.93 2.67 7.29
CA LEU A 295 -12.21 2.09 7.73
C LEU A 295 -12.69 2.74 9.02
N SER A 296 -14.02 2.82 9.19
CA SER A 296 -14.58 3.13 10.52
C SER A 296 -14.20 2.05 11.54
N SER A 297 -14.21 2.41 12.83
CA SER A 297 -13.85 1.49 13.91
C SER A 297 -14.69 0.20 13.91
N GLN A 298 -15.98 0.28 13.56
CA GLN A 298 -16.85 -0.89 13.44
C GLN A 298 -16.39 -1.82 12.31
N ALA A 299 -16.17 -1.29 11.11
CA ALA A 299 -15.72 -2.09 9.98
C ALA A 299 -14.32 -2.69 10.20
N GLN A 300 -13.45 -1.95 10.90
CA GLN A 300 -12.13 -2.43 11.31
C GLN A 300 -12.22 -3.60 12.30
N GLU A 301 -13.12 -3.54 13.29
CA GLU A 301 -13.38 -4.67 14.19
C GLU A 301 -14.00 -5.87 13.46
N GLY A 302 -14.86 -5.61 12.47
CA GLY A 302 -15.34 -6.61 11.52
C GLY A 302 -14.18 -7.29 10.76
N TRP A 303 -13.24 -6.48 10.25
CA TRP A 303 -12.06 -6.96 9.53
C TRP A 303 -11.15 -7.82 10.42
N LYS A 304 -10.83 -7.37 11.63
CA LYS A 304 -10.01 -8.15 12.57
C LYS A 304 -10.61 -9.51 12.92
N ARG A 305 -11.95 -9.63 12.88
CA ARG A 305 -12.66 -10.89 13.18
C ARG A 305 -12.84 -11.81 11.98
N LYS A 306 -13.14 -11.24 10.80
CA LYS A 306 -13.61 -12.01 9.62
C LYS A 306 -12.78 -11.82 8.36
N GLY A 307 -11.97 -10.78 8.34
CA GLY A 307 -11.07 -10.41 7.26
C GLY A 307 -9.83 -11.28 7.18
N GLY A 308 -9.13 -11.14 6.06
CA GLY A 308 -7.88 -11.82 5.78
C GLY A 308 -7.31 -11.36 4.46
N LEU A 309 -5.99 -11.21 4.39
CA LEU A 309 -5.31 -10.92 3.14
C LEU A 309 -4.79 -12.22 2.52
N ALA A 310 -5.13 -12.49 1.27
CA ALA A 310 -4.51 -13.53 0.46
C ALA A 310 -3.60 -12.88 -0.60
N PHE A 311 -2.74 -13.69 -1.20
CA PHE A 311 -1.80 -13.24 -2.23
C PHE A 311 -1.98 -14.04 -3.51
N SER A 312 -1.80 -13.37 -4.65
CA SER A 312 -1.90 -13.97 -5.97
C SER A 312 -0.54 -14.07 -6.66
N LEU A 313 -0.31 -15.17 -7.36
CA LEU A 313 0.85 -15.42 -8.22
C LEU A 313 0.36 -15.83 -9.61
N MET A 314 1.06 -15.42 -10.66
CA MET A 314 0.78 -15.82 -12.04
C MET A 314 2.01 -16.49 -12.65
N PRO A 315 2.30 -17.75 -12.28
CA PRO A 315 3.54 -18.43 -12.68
C PRO A 315 3.64 -18.72 -14.18
N VAL A 316 2.51 -18.81 -14.88
CA VAL A 316 2.45 -19.12 -16.31
C VAL A 316 1.81 -17.94 -17.03
N ALA A 317 2.47 -17.46 -18.08
CA ALA A 317 2.00 -16.44 -19.00
C ALA A 317 1.95 -17.01 -20.42
N TYR A 318 1.45 -16.21 -21.36
CA TYR A 318 1.17 -16.65 -22.73
C TYR A 318 1.71 -15.67 -23.75
N GLN A 319 2.24 -16.25 -24.82
CA GLN A 319 2.54 -15.54 -26.05
C GLN A 319 1.77 -16.26 -27.16
N ASP A 320 0.72 -15.62 -27.66
CA ASP A 320 -0.31 -16.27 -28.47
C ASP A 320 -0.88 -17.50 -27.71
N ASP A 321 -0.82 -18.71 -28.28
CA ASP A 321 -1.29 -19.95 -27.65
C ASP A 321 -0.17 -20.72 -26.90
N ILE A 322 1.04 -20.14 -26.78
CA ILE A 322 2.21 -20.83 -26.22
C ILE A 322 2.42 -20.41 -24.76
N PRO A 323 2.24 -21.33 -23.79
CA PRO A 323 2.49 -21.03 -22.39
C PRO A 323 4.00 -20.99 -22.09
N PHE A 324 4.42 -20.00 -21.29
CA PHE A 324 5.79 -19.85 -20.81
C PHE A 324 5.82 -19.45 -19.32
N ALA A 325 6.95 -19.67 -18.66
CA ALA A 325 7.12 -19.31 -17.26
C ALA A 325 7.26 -17.79 -17.12
N ARG A 326 6.41 -17.16 -16.30
CA ARG A 326 6.46 -15.71 -16.07
C ARG A 326 7.69 -15.30 -15.25
N TYR A 327 8.11 -16.17 -14.35
CA TYR A 327 9.18 -15.93 -13.39
C TYR A 327 10.28 -16.98 -13.52
N PRO A 328 11.53 -16.65 -13.13
CA PRO A 328 12.52 -17.66 -12.78
C PRO A 328 12.00 -18.56 -11.64
N LEU A 329 12.36 -19.85 -11.68
CA LEU A 329 11.90 -20.83 -10.70
C LEU A 329 12.43 -20.49 -9.29
N GLU A 330 13.66 -19.97 -9.23
CA GLU A 330 14.38 -19.52 -8.04
C GLU A 330 13.66 -18.37 -7.33
N GLN A 331 12.87 -17.59 -8.05
CA GLN A 331 12.05 -16.52 -7.47
C GLN A 331 10.64 -17.04 -7.12
N TYR A 332 10.04 -17.86 -7.99
CA TYR A 332 8.68 -18.36 -7.81
C TYR A 332 8.53 -19.24 -6.56
N VAL A 333 9.47 -20.18 -6.32
CA VAL A 333 9.34 -21.14 -5.22
C VAL A 333 9.34 -20.46 -3.84
N PRO A 334 10.32 -19.59 -3.49
CA PRO A 334 10.25 -18.80 -2.26
C PRO A 334 8.98 -17.94 -2.19
N SER A 335 8.57 -17.34 -3.31
CA SER A 335 7.38 -16.51 -3.37
C SER A 335 6.10 -17.28 -3.06
N LEU A 336 5.96 -18.50 -3.57
CA LEU A 336 4.82 -19.39 -3.31
C LEU A 336 4.74 -19.74 -1.82
N TYR A 337 5.88 -20.09 -1.21
CA TYR A 337 5.93 -20.41 0.21
C TYR A 337 5.68 -19.17 1.08
N GLY A 338 6.24 -18.00 0.72
CA GLY A 338 5.97 -16.73 1.40
C GLY A 338 4.49 -16.33 1.31
N ALA A 339 3.88 -16.42 0.12
CA ALA A 339 2.46 -16.21 -0.07
C ALA A 339 1.60 -17.18 0.77
N ALA A 340 2.04 -18.43 0.92
CA ALA A 340 1.32 -19.43 1.70
C ALA A 340 1.45 -19.23 3.22
N VAL A 341 2.61 -18.76 3.68
CA VAL A 341 2.90 -18.49 5.10
C VAL A 341 2.23 -17.20 5.56
N TYR A 342 2.38 -16.11 4.81
CA TYR A 342 1.86 -14.80 5.21
C TYR A 342 0.42 -14.55 4.76
N GLY A 343 -0.08 -15.36 3.82
CA GLY A 343 -1.46 -15.29 3.32
C GLY A 343 -2.47 -15.95 4.25
N ARG A 344 -3.71 -15.47 4.20
CA ARG A 344 -4.83 -15.98 5.00
C ARG A 344 -5.68 -16.91 4.15
N ARG A 345 -5.72 -18.19 4.55
CA ARG A 345 -6.51 -19.29 3.96
C ARG A 345 -6.10 -19.72 2.55
N TYR A 346 -5.83 -18.78 1.65
CA TYR A 346 -5.64 -19.07 0.22
C TYR A 346 -4.41 -18.39 -0.37
N VAL A 347 -3.77 -19.08 -1.32
CA VAL A 347 -2.87 -18.50 -2.31
C VAL A 347 -3.55 -18.62 -3.66
N ILE A 348 -3.74 -17.51 -4.36
CA ILE A 348 -4.41 -17.50 -5.65
C ILE A 348 -3.37 -17.74 -6.74
N ILE A 349 -3.54 -18.82 -7.50
CA ILE A 349 -2.75 -19.10 -8.71
C ILE A 349 -3.57 -18.63 -9.90
N ASP A 350 -3.26 -17.43 -10.39
CA ASP A 350 -3.93 -16.85 -11.56
C ASP A 350 -3.38 -17.46 -12.85
N ALA A 351 -4.29 -17.96 -13.68
CA ALA A 351 -4.02 -18.46 -15.02
C ALA A 351 -5.15 -18.00 -15.96
N PRO A 352 -5.22 -16.69 -16.28
CA PRO A 352 -6.37 -16.09 -16.95
C PRO A 352 -6.61 -16.64 -18.36
N GLU A 353 -5.57 -17.10 -19.04
CA GLU A 353 -5.65 -17.70 -20.39
C GLU A 353 -5.74 -19.23 -20.35
N GLY A 354 -5.86 -19.82 -19.16
CA GLY A 354 -5.80 -21.28 -18.94
C GLY A 354 -4.37 -21.76 -18.75
N GLY A 355 -4.07 -23.07 -18.86
CA GLY A 355 -2.67 -23.51 -19.06
C GLY A 355 -2.07 -24.47 -18.10
N TRP A 356 -2.89 -25.23 -17.39
CA TRP A 356 -2.37 -26.28 -16.49
C TRP A 356 -2.89 -27.67 -16.88
N TRP A 357 -3.57 -27.73 -18.02
CA TRP A 357 -4.21 -28.90 -18.58
C TRP A 357 -4.12 -28.88 -20.11
N HIS A 358 -4.22 -30.08 -20.68
CA HIS A 358 -4.30 -30.30 -22.11
C HIS A 358 -5.68 -30.89 -22.41
N ILE A 359 -6.36 -30.35 -23.42
CA ILE A 359 -7.62 -30.92 -23.92
C ILE A 359 -7.46 -31.12 -25.43
N PRO A 360 -7.33 -32.37 -25.91
CA PRO A 360 -7.36 -32.67 -27.33
C PRO A 360 -8.69 -32.22 -27.98
N PRO A 361 -8.71 -31.87 -29.28
CA PRO A 361 -9.93 -31.41 -29.95
C PRO A 361 -11.08 -32.43 -29.90
N ASP A 362 -10.76 -33.72 -30.12
CA ASP A 362 -11.72 -34.83 -30.09
C ASP A 362 -12.32 -35.05 -28.69
N VAL A 363 -11.53 -34.81 -27.64
CA VAL A 363 -12.01 -34.85 -26.26
C VAL A 363 -12.90 -33.64 -25.99
N ALA A 364 -12.52 -32.44 -26.43
CA ALA A 364 -13.33 -31.24 -26.24
C ALA A 364 -14.73 -31.35 -26.88
N GLU A 365 -14.84 -31.98 -28.06
CA GLU A 365 -16.12 -32.23 -28.73
C GLU A 365 -17.08 -33.10 -27.91
N GLN A 366 -16.56 -34.07 -27.14
CA GLN A 366 -17.37 -34.94 -26.27
C GLN A 366 -18.08 -34.17 -25.15
N PHE A 367 -17.56 -32.99 -24.78
CA PHE A 367 -18.12 -32.14 -23.73
C PHE A 367 -18.94 -30.97 -24.28
N SER A 368 -19.23 -30.94 -25.58
CA SER A 368 -20.05 -29.89 -26.22
C SER A 368 -21.46 -29.74 -25.62
N GLY A 369 -22.01 -30.82 -25.05
CA GLY A 369 -23.33 -30.86 -24.42
C GLY A 369 -23.40 -30.37 -22.97
N LEU A 370 -22.28 -29.97 -22.33
CA LEU A 370 -22.30 -29.45 -20.96
C LEU A 370 -22.99 -28.09 -20.86
N TYR A 371 -23.60 -27.81 -19.71
CA TYR A 371 -24.39 -26.60 -19.47
C TYR A 371 -23.55 -25.42 -18.99
N GLN A 372 -22.37 -25.64 -18.40
CA GLN A 372 -21.46 -24.54 -18.06
C GLN A 372 -20.88 -23.95 -19.37
N LYS A 373 -21.08 -22.64 -19.60
CA LYS A 373 -20.75 -21.96 -20.87
C LYS A 373 -19.66 -20.89 -20.66
N GLY A 374 -19.61 -19.87 -21.51
CA GLY A 374 -18.67 -18.75 -21.39
C GLY A 374 -17.21 -19.17 -21.43
N ARG A 375 -16.39 -18.53 -20.59
CA ARG A 375 -14.97 -18.84 -20.45
C ARG A 375 -14.72 -20.20 -19.80
N GLY A 376 -15.64 -20.69 -18.97
CA GLY A 376 -15.58 -22.01 -18.36
C GLY A 376 -16.01 -23.17 -19.27
N ARG A 377 -16.30 -22.92 -20.56
CA ARG A 377 -16.64 -23.97 -21.53
C ARG A 377 -15.41 -24.84 -21.80
N VAL A 378 -15.62 -26.15 -21.98
CA VAL A 378 -14.55 -27.05 -22.46
C VAL A 378 -14.20 -26.71 -23.90
N THR A 379 -12.97 -26.25 -24.12
CA THR A 379 -12.38 -25.98 -25.44
C THR A 379 -11.03 -26.68 -25.57
N PHE A 380 -10.53 -26.77 -26.80
CA PHE A 380 -9.16 -27.23 -27.04
C PHE A 380 -8.16 -26.43 -26.19
N ALA A 381 -7.22 -27.14 -25.58
CA ALA A 381 -6.10 -26.54 -24.87
C ALA A 381 -4.80 -27.24 -25.29
N PRO A 382 -3.79 -26.50 -25.79
CA PRO A 382 -2.56 -27.10 -26.29
C PRO A 382 -1.78 -27.82 -25.18
N PRO A 383 -0.91 -28.79 -25.52
CA PRO A 383 -0.15 -29.52 -24.52
C PRO A 383 0.87 -28.62 -23.84
N LEU A 384 1.04 -28.83 -22.53
CA LEU A 384 1.98 -28.06 -21.73
C LEU A 384 3.42 -28.56 -21.92
N PRO A 385 4.38 -27.64 -22.12
CA PRO A 385 5.79 -27.98 -22.00
C PRO A 385 6.09 -28.57 -20.61
N ARG A 386 6.82 -29.69 -20.57
CA ARG A 386 7.27 -30.31 -19.30
C ARG A 386 8.11 -29.38 -18.43
N SER A 387 8.72 -28.35 -19.01
CA SER A 387 9.45 -27.32 -18.27
C SER A 387 8.56 -26.54 -17.29
N LEU A 388 7.24 -26.51 -17.49
CA LEU A 388 6.30 -25.84 -16.60
C LEU A 388 5.84 -26.71 -15.43
N ASP A 389 6.13 -28.01 -15.43
CA ASP A 389 5.79 -28.90 -14.30
C ASP A 389 6.51 -28.50 -13.00
N ALA A 390 7.66 -27.83 -13.09
CA ALA A 390 8.37 -27.30 -11.93
C ALA A 390 7.61 -26.15 -11.23
N PHE A 391 6.65 -25.52 -11.90
CA PHE A 391 5.88 -24.39 -11.37
C PHE A 391 4.58 -24.80 -10.67
N LEU A 392 4.28 -26.11 -10.57
CA LEU A 392 3.11 -26.62 -9.83
C LEU A 392 3.11 -26.10 -8.36
N PRO A 393 1.97 -25.67 -7.75
CA PRO A 393 1.98 -25.05 -6.44
C PRO A 393 2.02 -26.10 -5.33
N LYS A 394 2.98 -27.03 -5.39
CA LYS A 394 3.09 -28.12 -4.42
C LYS A 394 3.74 -27.62 -3.14
N LEU A 395 2.93 -27.40 -2.12
CA LEU A 395 3.40 -27.06 -0.79
C LEU A 395 3.61 -28.32 0.06
N LEU A 396 4.87 -28.64 0.33
CA LEU A 396 5.25 -29.75 1.23
C LEU A 396 4.78 -29.54 2.68
N CYS A 397 4.46 -28.29 3.03
CA CYS A 397 3.98 -27.86 4.34
C CYS A 397 2.48 -27.49 4.38
N SER A 398 1.68 -27.89 3.38
CA SER A 398 0.26 -27.51 3.28
C SER A 398 -0.61 -27.88 4.49
N GLU A 399 -0.24 -28.92 5.24
CA GLU A 399 -0.92 -29.35 6.48
C GLU A 399 -0.27 -28.81 7.75
N ALA A 400 0.80 -28.02 7.62
CA ALA A 400 1.49 -27.44 8.74
C ALA A 400 0.76 -26.20 9.30
N ARG A 401 1.07 -25.91 10.54
CA ARG A 401 0.64 -24.73 11.29
C ARG A 401 1.82 -23.79 11.44
N ILE A 402 1.60 -22.49 11.24
CA ILE A 402 2.63 -21.48 11.39
C ILE A 402 2.77 -21.15 12.88
N LEU A 403 4.00 -21.21 13.40
CA LEU A 403 4.31 -20.77 14.77
C LEU A 403 4.84 -19.34 14.77
N GLY A 404 5.76 -19.03 13.86
CA GLY A 404 6.32 -17.69 13.69
C GLY A 404 7.73 -17.73 13.09
N ASP A 405 8.26 -16.54 12.80
CA ASP A 405 9.62 -16.38 12.26
C ASP A 405 10.66 -16.35 13.40
N LEU A 406 11.83 -16.93 13.15
CA LEU A 406 12.94 -17.01 14.10
C LEU A 406 14.28 -17.06 13.36
N VAL A 407 15.33 -16.53 13.98
CA VAL A 407 16.71 -16.73 13.51
C VAL A 407 17.33 -17.87 14.31
N VAL A 408 17.75 -18.93 13.62
CA VAL A 408 18.40 -20.10 14.23
C VAL A 408 19.88 -20.09 13.84
N GLY A 409 20.77 -19.75 14.78
CA GLY A 409 22.15 -19.39 14.44
C GLY A 409 22.16 -18.09 13.63
N GLU A 410 22.64 -18.14 12.39
CA GLU A 410 22.61 -17.03 11.42
C GLU A 410 21.52 -17.24 10.33
N MET A 411 20.68 -18.27 10.47
CA MET A 411 19.68 -18.63 9.46
C MET A 411 18.30 -18.06 9.80
N PRO A 412 17.81 -17.04 9.08
CA PRO A 412 16.42 -16.60 9.21
C PRO A 412 15.49 -17.67 8.63
N CYS A 413 14.47 -18.07 9.40
CA CYS A 413 13.52 -19.10 8.97
C CYS A 413 12.13 -18.90 9.57
N THR A 414 11.12 -19.43 8.87
CA THR A 414 9.78 -19.60 9.42
C THR A 414 9.69 -20.97 10.10
N VAL A 415 9.24 -20.99 11.35
CA VAL A 415 9.02 -22.23 12.11
C VAL A 415 7.57 -22.68 11.95
N LEU A 416 7.41 -23.91 11.50
CA LEU A 416 6.11 -24.56 11.28
C LEU A 416 5.99 -25.81 12.17
N HIS A 417 4.75 -26.24 12.38
CA HIS A 417 4.42 -27.41 13.17
C HIS A 417 3.47 -28.35 12.44
N ARG A 418 3.78 -29.64 12.40
CA ARG A 418 2.91 -30.71 11.86
C ARG A 418 3.00 -31.95 12.73
N GLU A 419 1.86 -32.40 13.27
CA GLU A 419 1.74 -33.67 14.01
C GLU A 419 2.81 -33.89 15.10
N GLY A 420 3.14 -32.87 15.89
CA GLY A 420 4.19 -33.00 16.92
C GLY A 420 5.62 -32.76 16.42
N LYS A 421 5.82 -32.53 15.11
CA LYS A 421 7.14 -32.29 14.50
C LYS A 421 7.32 -30.81 14.16
N THR A 422 8.49 -30.28 14.52
CA THR A 422 8.94 -28.95 14.10
C THR A 422 9.55 -29.02 12.70
N ILE A 423 9.17 -28.07 11.86
CA ILE A 423 9.67 -27.91 10.49
C ILE A 423 10.25 -26.50 10.37
N LEU A 424 11.45 -26.38 9.80
CA LEU A 424 12.06 -25.08 9.50
C LEU A 424 11.98 -24.82 8.00
N LEU A 425 11.52 -23.63 7.63
CA LEU A 425 11.51 -23.13 6.27
C LEU A 425 12.55 -22.02 6.15
N ALA A 426 13.68 -22.30 5.50
CA ALA A 426 14.78 -21.36 5.29
C ALA A 426 14.76 -20.88 3.83
N TYR A 427 14.36 -19.63 3.60
CA TYR A 427 14.18 -19.09 2.26
C TYR A 427 15.51 -18.92 1.50
N ASP A 428 16.57 -18.53 2.21
CA ASP A 428 17.90 -18.29 1.62
C ASP A 428 18.87 -19.48 1.83
N GLY A 429 18.37 -20.56 2.43
CA GLY A 429 19.15 -21.73 2.78
C GLY A 429 19.95 -21.58 4.07
N ILE A 430 21.09 -22.28 4.14
CA ILE A 430 21.97 -22.35 5.32
C ILE A 430 23.28 -21.63 4.98
N PRO A 431 23.59 -20.47 5.61
CA PRO A 431 24.78 -19.68 5.28
C PRO A 431 26.08 -20.30 5.83
N GLU A 432 26.04 -20.90 7.01
CA GLU A 432 27.19 -21.47 7.72
C GLU A 432 26.89 -22.89 8.21
N PRO A 433 27.91 -23.74 8.46
CA PRO A 433 27.68 -25.08 9.01
C PRO A 433 26.86 -25.03 10.31
N MET A 434 25.77 -25.80 10.35
CA MET A 434 24.89 -25.86 11.52
C MET A 434 24.96 -27.23 12.19
N HIS A 435 25.01 -27.23 13.52
CA HIS A 435 25.14 -28.44 14.33
C HIS A 435 23.99 -28.55 15.33
N TRP A 436 23.28 -29.68 15.33
CA TRP A 436 22.19 -29.96 16.25
C TRP A 436 22.46 -31.19 17.12
N PRO A 437 22.18 -31.11 18.44
CA PRO A 437 22.24 -32.28 19.31
C PRO A 437 21.04 -33.19 19.02
N LEU A 438 21.31 -34.35 18.43
CA LEU A 438 20.29 -35.37 18.12
C LEU A 438 20.90 -36.75 18.39
N ASN A 439 20.41 -37.45 19.41
CA ASN A 439 20.93 -38.77 19.78
C ASN A 439 20.35 -39.91 18.93
N THR A 440 19.11 -39.76 18.45
CA THR A 440 18.37 -40.76 17.68
C THR A 440 17.44 -40.07 16.69
N GLY A 441 17.29 -40.60 15.48
CA GLY A 441 16.40 -40.06 14.45
C GLY A 441 17.14 -39.62 13.19
N MET A 442 16.40 -39.18 12.17
CA MET A 442 16.93 -38.71 10.90
C MET A 442 16.38 -37.31 10.63
N MET A 443 17.26 -36.37 10.30
CA MET A 443 16.87 -35.07 9.77
C MET A 443 16.84 -35.13 8.24
N THR A 444 15.86 -34.48 7.65
CA THR A 444 15.73 -34.39 6.18
C THR A 444 15.74 -32.93 5.79
N ALA A 445 16.65 -32.52 4.90
CA ALA A 445 16.60 -31.22 4.24
C ALA A 445 16.14 -31.43 2.80
N THR A 446 15.03 -30.80 2.43
CA THR A 446 14.49 -30.85 1.07
C THR A 446 14.77 -29.54 0.36
N ASN A 447 15.50 -29.58 -0.75
CA ASN A 447 15.64 -28.45 -1.65
C ASN A 447 14.29 -28.19 -2.32
N LEU A 448 13.72 -27.01 -2.08
CA LEU A 448 12.38 -26.70 -2.57
C LEU A 448 12.32 -26.44 -4.08
N ILE A 449 13.46 -26.09 -4.70
CA ILE A 449 13.56 -25.85 -6.14
C ILE A 449 13.74 -27.18 -6.88
N SER A 450 14.72 -27.99 -6.49
CA SER A 450 15.03 -29.25 -7.18
C SER A 450 14.18 -30.44 -6.72
N GLY A 451 13.57 -30.34 -5.54
CA GLY A 451 12.89 -31.46 -4.88
C GLY A 451 13.83 -32.51 -4.28
N GLU A 452 15.14 -32.32 -4.37
CA GLU A 452 16.14 -33.25 -3.84
C GLU A 452 16.07 -33.32 -2.31
N LYS A 453 16.12 -34.54 -1.77
CA LYS A 453 16.11 -34.79 -0.33
C LYS A 453 17.48 -35.25 0.12
N LEU A 454 18.05 -34.50 1.05
CA LEU A 454 19.28 -34.84 1.76
C LEU A 454 18.93 -35.39 3.14
N TYR A 455 19.46 -36.57 3.45
CA TYR A 455 19.21 -37.27 4.69
C TYR A 455 20.43 -37.20 5.59
N TYR A 456 20.21 -36.78 6.84
CA TYR A 456 21.26 -36.62 7.84
C TYR A 456 20.95 -37.50 9.04
N THR A 457 21.91 -38.39 9.36
CA THR A 457 21.87 -39.24 10.55
C THR A 457 22.90 -38.75 11.56
N PRO A 458 22.62 -38.86 12.86
CA PRO A 458 23.53 -38.37 13.88
C PRO A 458 24.86 -39.16 13.90
N LYS A 459 25.95 -38.42 14.09
CA LYS A 459 27.29 -38.95 14.38
C LYS A 459 27.72 -38.36 15.72
N GLU A 460 28.12 -39.22 16.66
CA GLU A 460 28.53 -38.80 18.01
C GLU A 460 27.47 -37.93 18.74
N GLY A 461 26.18 -38.22 18.51
CA GLY A 461 25.07 -37.48 19.11
C GLY A 461 24.76 -36.13 18.46
N MET A 462 25.39 -35.82 17.31
CA MET A 462 25.21 -34.56 16.59
C MET A 462 24.83 -34.79 15.12
N VAL A 463 23.93 -33.96 14.60
CA VAL A 463 23.67 -33.82 13.16
C VAL A 463 24.32 -32.53 12.68
N SER A 464 25.07 -32.61 11.58
CA SER A 464 25.77 -31.45 10.99
C SER A 464 25.30 -31.23 9.57
N LEU A 465 24.71 -30.07 9.28
CA LEU A 465 24.37 -29.64 7.93
C LEU A 465 25.45 -28.67 7.45
N GLN A 466 25.94 -28.90 6.24
CA GLN A 466 26.87 -27.99 5.57
C GLN A 466 26.10 -26.81 4.95
N PRO A 467 26.78 -25.70 4.63
CA PRO A 467 26.17 -24.58 3.93
C PRO A 467 25.48 -25.01 2.64
N LEU A 468 24.30 -24.45 2.39
CA LEU A 468 23.46 -24.76 1.24
C LEU A 468 22.76 -23.46 0.81
N SER A 469 23.00 -22.98 -0.40
CA SER A 469 22.54 -21.68 -0.89
C SER A 469 21.17 -21.71 -1.59
N ALA A 470 20.29 -22.63 -1.23
CA ALA A 470 18.98 -22.81 -1.87
C ALA A 470 17.86 -22.80 -0.82
N PRO A 471 16.61 -22.49 -1.17
CA PRO A 471 15.49 -22.56 -0.25
C PRO A 471 15.28 -24.00 0.24
N LEU A 472 15.21 -24.18 1.56
CA LEU A 472 15.15 -25.49 2.21
C LEU A 472 13.94 -25.64 3.13
N LEU A 473 13.38 -26.85 3.11
CA LEU A 473 12.49 -27.34 4.17
C LEU A 473 13.22 -28.40 4.99
N ILE A 474 13.42 -28.14 6.27
CA ILE A 474 14.17 -29.01 7.18
C ILE A 474 13.18 -29.66 8.15
N GLU A 475 13.15 -30.99 8.16
CA GLU A 475 12.27 -31.82 8.99
C GLU A 475 13.08 -32.75 9.91
N GLY A 476 12.46 -33.21 11.00
CA GLY A 476 13.05 -34.19 11.92
C GLY A 476 14.00 -33.59 12.96
N SER A 477 13.97 -32.27 13.13
CA SER A 477 14.84 -31.57 14.05
C SER A 477 14.28 -31.62 15.50
N PRO A 478 15.12 -31.84 16.53
CA PRO A 478 14.68 -32.04 17.93
C PRO A 478 14.38 -30.69 18.61
N LEU A 479 13.50 -29.90 18.02
CA LEU A 479 13.38 -28.46 18.27
C LEU A 479 12.13 -28.10 19.08
N GLU A 480 11.89 -28.79 20.19
CA GLU A 480 10.90 -28.34 21.17
C GLU A 480 11.20 -26.90 21.63
N GLU A 481 12.48 -26.56 21.77
CA GLU A 481 12.97 -25.25 22.22
C GLU A 481 12.68 -24.15 21.19
N TYR A 482 12.97 -24.37 19.90
CA TYR A 482 12.69 -23.38 18.85
C TYR A 482 11.20 -23.27 18.52
N ALA A 483 10.44 -24.38 18.58
CA ALA A 483 9.00 -24.33 18.37
C ALA A 483 8.30 -23.49 19.45
N LEU A 484 8.68 -23.68 20.72
CA LEU A 484 8.14 -22.86 21.81
C LEU A 484 8.59 -21.40 21.68
N THR A 485 9.86 -21.16 21.38
CA THR A 485 10.40 -19.80 21.22
C THR A 485 9.75 -19.05 20.06
N ALA A 486 9.57 -19.69 18.91
CA ALA A 486 8.92 -19.11 17.74
C ALA A 486 7.43 -18.80 18.00
N SER A 487 6.79 -19.55 18.91
CA SER A 487 5.38 -19.36 19.27
C SER A 487 5.11 -18.14 20.15
N PHE A 488 6.14 -17.49 20.70
CA PHE A 488 5.99 -16.21 21.37
C PHE A 488 5.71 -15.12 20.35
N ALA A 489 4.63 -14.37 20.56
CA ALA A 489 4.40 -13.12 19.83
C ALA A 489 4.06 -11.98 20.79
N LEU A 490 4.56 -10.79 20.45
CA LEU A 490 4.36 -9.57 21.21
C LEU A 490 3.98 -8.47 20.23
N SER A 491 2.87 -7.77 20.50
CA SER A 491 2.46 -6.61 19.71
C SER A 491 2.16 -5.41 20.60
N ILE A 492 2.44 -4.22 20.08
CA ILE A 492 2.21 -2.94 20.75
C ILE A 492 1.28 -2.11 19.86
N THR A 493 0.12 -1.73 20.38
CA THR A 493 -0.88 -0.96 19.64
C THR A 493 -1.42 0.20 20.47
N PRO A 494 -1.26 1.47 20.04
CA PRO A 494 -0.49 1.90 18.86
C PRO A 494 1.03 1.65 19.04
N PRO A 495 1.81 1.57 17.95
CA PRO A 495 3.28 1.46 18.00
C PRO A 495 3.93 2.55 18.86
N LEU A 496 5.17 2.30 19.31
CA LEU A 496 5.89 3.24 20.15
C LEU A 496 6.22 4.53 19.38
N SER A 497 5.85 5.65 19.98
CA SER A 497 6.16 6.99 19.51
C SER A 497 7.00 7.73 20.53
N ALA A 498 7.85 8.65 20.09
CA ALA A 498 8.60 9.54 20.96
C ALA A 498 7.67 10.29 21.94
N GLY A 499 8.05 10.38 23.21
CA GLY A 499 7.29 11.02 24.29
C GLY A 499 6.72 10.04 25.30
N VAL A 500 5.56 10.40 25.88
CA VAL A 500 4.85 9.55 26.85
C VAL A 500 4.15 8.42 26.11
N THR A 501 4.59 7.19 26.37
CA THR A 501 4.01 6.00 25.77
C THR A 501 2.82 5.53 26.60
N ARG A 502 1.67 5.35 25.93
CA ARG A 502 0.48 4.67 26.46
C ARG A 502 -0.09 3.76 25.38
N SER A 503 0.29 2.50 25.42
CA SER A 503 -0.11 1.52 24.39
C SER A 503 -0.72 0.27 25.01
N ARG A 504 -1.50 -0.46 24.23
CA ARG A 504 -1.89 -1.82 24.56
C ARG A 504 -0.76 -2.74 24.15
N LEU A 505 -0.27 -3.52 25.09
CA LEU A 505 0.70 -4.59 24.88
C LEU A 505 -0.07 -5.91 24.86
N GLN A 506 0.02 -6.67 23.78
CA GLN A 506 -0.61 -7.98 23.67
C GLN A 506 0.48 -9.05 23.61
N LEU A 507 0.46 -9.96 24.58
CA LEU A 507 1.30 -11.13 24.64
C LEU A 507 0.54 -12.32 24.11
N HIS A 508 1.20 -13.15 23.33
CA HIS A 508 0.67 -14.39 22.77
C HIS A 508 1.66 -15.53 22.94
N LEU A 509 1.15 -16.70 23.29
CA LEU A 509 1.89 -17.95 23.38
C LEU A 509 1.00 -19.08 22.85
N SER A 510 1.42 -19.75 21.78
CA SER A 510 0.78 -20.99 21.32
C SER A 510 1.43 -22.22 21.94
N ASN A 511 0.65 -23.27 22.16
CA ASN A 511 1.19 -24.56 22.57
C ASN A 511 1.54 -25.42 21.34
N PRO A 512 2.84 -25.61 21.01
CA PRO A 512 3.27 -26.46 19.90
C PRO A 512 3.31 -27.94 20.27
N PHE A 513 3.00 -28.35 21.50
CA PHE A 513 3.12 -29.72 21.97
C PHE A 513 1.80 -30.50 21.83
N THR A 514 1.92 -31.83 21.81
CA THR A 514 0.79 -32.75 21.84
C THR A 514 0.15 -32.87 23.23
N GLY A 515 0.86 -32.44 24.29
CA GLY A 515 0.38 -32.37 25.67
C GLY A 515 0.08 -30.93 26.12
N SER A 516 -0.53 -30.78 27.29
CA SER A 516 -0.77 -29.46 27.89
C SER A 516 0.53 -28.75 28.25
N LEU A 517 0.59 -27.46 28.00
CA LEU A 517 1.70 -26.58 28.35
C LEU A 517 1.38 -25.83 29.64
N GLU A 518 2.12 -26.12 30.71
CA GLU A 518 1.92 -25.55 32.04
C GLU A 518 3.20 -24.88 32.54
N GLY A 519 3.08 -23.65 33.05
CA GLY A 519 4.24 -22.90 33.52
C GLY A 519 3.94 -21.44 33.83
N MET A 520 5.01 -20.67 33.98
CA MET A 520 4.96 -19.23 34.25
C MET A 520 5.42 -18.45 33.03
N LEU A 521 4.55 -17.60 32.46
CA LEU A 521 4.91 -16.65 31.43
C LEU A 521 5.36 -15.35 32.08
N THR A 522 6.58 -14.91 31.76
CA THR A 522 7.16 -13.67 32.24
C THR A 522 7.47 -12.70 31.11
N LEU A 523 7.32 -11.41 31.38
CA LEU A 523 7.68 -10.32 30.49
C LEU A 523 8.58 -9.33 31.24
N SER A 524 9.73 -9.01 30.67
CA SER A 524 10.65 -7.99 31.17
C SER A 524 10.96 -6.94 30.11
N SER A 525 11.27 -5.73 30.55
CA SER A 525 11.77 -4.64 29.72
C SER A 525 12.89 -3.90 30.46
N GLY A 526 13.57 -2.97 29.76
CA GLY A 526 14.42 -1.99 30.44
C GLY A 526 13.65 -1.08 31.41
N THR A 527 14.36 -0.25 32.17
CA THR A 527 13.84 0.62 33.25
C THR A 527 12.87 1.72 32.82
N ARG A 528 12.55 1.82 31.52
CA ARG A 528 11.75 2.90 30.93
C ARG A 528 10.26 2.60 30.80
N TYR A 529 9.84 1.36 30.99
CA TYR A 529 8.47 0.91 30.77
C TYR A 529 7.90 0.14 31.95
N ALA A 530 6.61 0.34 32.21
CA ALA A 530 5.81 -0.35 33.21
C ALA A 530 4.56 -0.95 32.56
N PHE A 531 4.20 -2.18 32.95
CA PHE A 531 3.05 -2.89 32.39
C PHE A 531 2.32 -3.78 33.41
N GLY A 532 2.48 -3.50 34.71
CA GLY A 532 1.88 -4.27 35.80
C GLY A 532 2.66 -5.53 36.15
N SER A 533 1.96 -6.62 36.54
CA SER A 533 2.61 -7.89 36.90
C SER A 533 3.41 -8.44 35.73
N SER A 534 4.70 -8.69 35.96
CA SER A 534 5.64 -9.25 34.99
C SER A 534 5.54 -10.77 34.86
N ALA A 535 4.77 -11.46 35.70
CA ALA A 535 4.63 -12.92 35.69
C ALA A 535 3.15 -13.35 35.79
N VAL A 536 2.75 -14.32 34.99
CA VAL A 536 1.40 -14.90 34.97
C VAL A 536 1.47 -16.41 34.80
N PRO A 537 0.81 -17.22 35.64
CA PRO A 537 0.71 -18.66 35.45
C PRO A 537 -0.21 -18.97 34.27
N VAL A 538 0.19 -19.91 33.42
CA VAL A 538 -0.55 -20.26 32.20
C VAL A 538 -0.67 -21.78 32.05
N ILE A 539 -1.86 -22.23 31.64
CA ILE A 539 -2.15 -23.61 31.25
C ILE A 539 -2.79 -23.57 29.87
N ILE A 540 -2.15 -24.19 28.87
CA ILE A 540 -2.58 -24.17 27.47
C ILE A 540 -2.75 -25.61 26.98
N GLY A 541 -3.96 -25.98 26.57
CA GLY A 541 -4.18 -27.30 25.96
C GLY A 541 -3.47 -27.47 24.60
N PRO A 542 -3.33 -28.70 24.10
CA PRO A 542 -2.71 -28.97 22.80
C PRO A 542 -3.39 -28.18 21.67
N GLY A 543 -2.59 -27.52 20.82
CA GLY A 543 -3.08 -26.75 19.68
C GLY A 543 -3.87 -25.47 20.01
N LYS A 544 -3.86 -25.04 21.27
CA LYS A 544 -4.46 -23.77 21.74
C LYS A 544 -3.38 -22.72 21.98
N SER A 545 -3.79 -21.46 22.14
CA SER A 545 -2.93 -20.37 22.63
C SER A 545 -3.53 -19.70 23.83
N PHE A 546 -2.64 -19.05 24.57
CA PHE A 546 -2.96 -18.03 25.53
C PHE A 546 -2.70 -16.64 24.94
N SER A 547 -3.62 -15.71 25.19
CA SER A 547 -3.44 -14.29 24.85
C SER A 547 -3.77 -13.41 26.04
N LEU A 548 -2.95 -12.38 26.25
CA LEU A 548 -3.04 -11.47 27.38
C LEU A 548 -2.80 -10.04 26.93
N THR A 549 -3.74 -9.15 27.24
CA THR A 549 -3.58 -7.71 27.01
C THR A 549 -3.19 -6.99 28.29
N ARG A 550 -2.24 -6.05 28.18
CA ARG A 550 -1.74 -5.17 29.24
C ARG A 550 -1.66 -3.73 28.73
N HIS A 551 -1.64 -2.78 29.65
CA HIS A 551 -1.32 -1.39 29.34
C HIS A 551 0.16 -1.14 29.57
N LEU A 552 0.86 -0.74 28.53
CA LEU A 552 2.25 -0.28 28.57
C LEU A 552 2.26 1.22 28.84
N GLN A 553 3.02 1.64 29.86
CA GLN A 553 3.24 3.05 30.19
C GLN A 553 4.73 3.32 30.36
N GLY A 554 5.23 4.42 29.80
CA GLY A 554 6.65 4.75 29.92
C GLY A 554 7.07 5.99 29.16
N LEU A 555 8.38 6.20 29.04
CA LEU A 555 8.98 7.26 28.24
C LEU A 555 9.81 6.65 27.11
N SER A 556 9.44 6.98 25.87
CA SER A 556 10.12 6.56 24.66
C SER A 556 10.86 7.75 24.06
N PHE A 557 12.12 7.55 23.66
CA PHE A 557 12.92 8.61 23.04
C PHE A 557 13.09 8.28 21.57
N GLN A 558 12.95 9.29 20.71
CA GLN A 558 13.15 9.17 19.27
C GLN A 558 14.49 8.48 18.98
N GLY A 559 14.47 7.44 18.14
CA GLY A 559 15.67 6.67 17.80
C GLY A 559 16.13 5.66 18.84
N ALA A 560 15.64 5.74 20.09
CA ALA A 560 15.98 4.76 21.12
C ALA A 560 15.06 3.55 21.02
N GLY A 561 15.50 2.50 20.33
CA GLY A 561 14.79 1.23 20.26
C GLY A 561 14.37 0.72 21.66
N ALA A 562 13.20 0.08 21.72
CA ALA A 562 12.68 -0.56 22.92
C ALA A 562 12.82 -2.07 22.80
N SER A 563 13.44 -2.69 23.80
CA SER A 563 13.60 -4.14 23.88
C SER A 563 12.74 -4.71 25.01
N PHE A 564 12.06 -5.80 24.70
CA PHE A 564 11.25 -6.59 25.61
C PHE A 564 11.66 -8.06 25.51
N THR A 565 11.75 -8.74 26.64
CA THR A 565 12.03 -10.18 26.67
C THR A 565 10.80 -10.88 27.22
N MET A 566 10.23 -11.80 26.44
CA MET A 566 9.27 -12.77 26.95
C MET A 566 10.01 -14.04 27.33
N ALA A 567 9.68 -14.64 28.46
CA ALA A 567 10.20 -15.94 28.85
C ALA A 567 9.11 -16.85 29.42
N PHE A 568 9.23 -18.15 29.20
CA PHE A 568 8.32 -19.15 29.73
C PHE A 568 9.10 -20.20 30.52
N ASN A 569 8.71 -20.36 31.79
CA ASN A 569 9.35 -21.28 32.73
C ASN A 569 8.44 -22.48 32.99
N ARG A 570 8.85 -23.65 32.51
CA ARG A 570 8.21 -24.93 32.85
C ARG A 570 8.95 -25.57 34.04
N PRO A 571 8.24 -26.26 34.94
CA PRO A 571 8.89 -27.05 35.98
C PRO A 571 9.83 -28.11 35.35
N GLY A 572 11.08 -28.15 35.81
CA GLY A 572 12.04 -29.19 35.43
C GLY A 572 12.72 -29.02 34.06
N THR A 573 12.50 -27.91 33.34
CA THR A 573 13.21 -27.60 32.08
C THR A 573 13.91 -26.25 32.14
N LEU A 574 14.83 -26.00 31.20
CA LEU A 574 15.42 -24.68 31.03
C LEU A 574 14.36 -23.65 30.59
N PRO A 575 14.42 -22.40 31.11
CA PRO A 575 13.64 -21.27 30.62
C PRO A 575 13.81 -21.08 29.11
N GLN A 576 12.72 -20.81 28.40
CA GLN A 576 12.75 -20.43 26.98
C GLN A 576 12.37 -18.97 26.87
N SER A 577 13.14 -18.17 26.11
CA SER A 577 12.92 -16.73 25.99
C SER A 577 13.11 -16.21 24.58
N ARG A 578 12.40 -15.13 24.26
CA ARG A 578 12.53 -14.38 23.00
C ARG A 578 12.57 -12.89 23.26
N ASP A 579 13.49 -12.23 22.58
CA ASP A 579 13.60 -10.78 22.57
C ASP A 579 12.80 -10.19 21.41
N PHE A 580 12.15 -9.07 21.70
CA PHE A 580 11.38 -8.27 20.77
C PHE A 580 11.92 -6.86 20.76
N PHE A 581 12.21 -6.34 19.57
CA PHE A 581 12.70 -4.98 19.37
C PHE A 581 11.64 -4.17 18.64
N PHE A 582 11.31 -3.00 19.19
CA PHE A 582 10.39 -2.05 18.58
C PHE A 582 11.11 -0.74 18.36
N SER A 583 11.09 -0.22 17.14
CA SER A 583 11.57 1.12 16.84
C SER A 583 10.67 2.17 17.50
N VAL A 584 11.26 3.29 17.88
CA VAL A 584 10.53 4.45 18.42
C VAL A 584 10.51 5.53 17.36
N ALA A 585 9.38 5.59 16.67
CA ALA A 585 9.14 6.55 15.61
C ALA A 585 8.87 7.96 16.17
N PRO A 586 8.97 9.02 15.34
CA PRO A 586 8.48 10.35 15.68
C PRO A 586 7.00 10.33 16.13
N HIS A 587 6.57 11.32 16.89
CA HIS A 587 5.18 11.36 17.35
C HIS A 587 4.23 11.68 16.18
N GLU A 588 3.23 10.83 15.90
CA GLU A 588 2.25 11.09 14.83
C GLU A 588 1.09 11.91 15.42
N LYS A 589 1.02 13.20 15.06
CA LYS A 589 -0.06 14.12 15.50
C LYS A 589 -1.41 13.74 14.90
N GLY A 590 -1.39 13.10 13.74
CA GLY A 590 -2.57 12.54 13.09
C GLY A 590 -2.30 12.12 11.66
N ARG A 591 -3.34 11.56 11.05
CA ARG A 591 -3.34 11.04 9.69
C ARG A 591 -4.66 11.38 9.01
N LEU A 592 -4.58 11.80 7.76
CA LEU A 592 -5.73 12.04 6.89
C LEU A 592 -5.58 11.22 5.60
N TYR A 593 -6.68 11.02 4.89
CA TYR A 593 -6.67 10.41 3.56
C TYR A 593 -7.39 11.31 2.56
N THR A 594 -6.82 11.41 1.38
CA THR A 594 -7.37 12.08 0.20
C THR A 594 -7.97 11.06 -0.77
N ASP A 595 -8.64 11.55 -1.81
CA ASP A 595 -9.28 10.70 -2.82
C ASP A 595 -8.27 10.11 -3.83
N ALA A 596 -7.06 10.69 -3.92
CA ALA A 596 -5.89 10.16 -4.61
C ALA A 596 -4.58 10.79 -4.10
N ALA A 597 -3.43 10.36 -4.64
CA ALA A 597 -2.15 11.05 -4.45
C ALA A 597 -2.27 12.56 -4.70
N LEU A 598 -1.52 13.35 -3.93
CA LEU A 598 -1.49 14.80 -4.13
C LEU A 598 -1.04 15.16 -5.56
N SER A 599 -1.56 16.26 -6.09
CA SER A 599 -1.09 16.82 -7.36
C SER A 599 0.29 17.48 -7.23
N GLY A 600 0.76 17.63 -5.99
CA GLY A 600 2.08 18.04 -5.54
C GLY A 600 2.00 18.62 -4.12
N MET A 601 3.09 19.24 -3.67
CA MET A 601 3.21 19.84 -2.35
C MET A 601 2.02 20.76 -1.94
N PRO A 602 1.43 20.54 -0.74
CA PRO A 602 0.47 21.47 -0.17
C PRO A 602 1.07 22.84 0.12
N VAL A 603 0.21 23.86 0.22
CA VAL A 603 0.60 25.22 0.60
C VAL A 603 0.19 25.53 2.04
N ALA A 604 1.07 26.17 2.80
CA ALA A 604 0.80 26.62 4.15
C ALA A 604 0.45 28.12 4.17
N VAL A 605 -0.73 28.45 4.68
CA VAL A 605 -1.21 29.83 4.84
C VAL A 605 -1.19 30.22 6.31
N HIS A 606 -0.33 31.17 6.67
CA HIS A 606 -0.27 31.70 8.03
C HIS A 606 -1.44 32.66 8.30
N ARG A 607 -2.27 32.32 9.28
CA ARG A 607 -3.34 33.21 9.75
C ARG A 607 -2.90 33.88 11.04
N LYS A 608 -3.08 35.21 11.13
CA LYS A 608 -2.87 35.94 12.38
C LYS A 608 -3.76 35.30 13.46
N ASP A 609 -3.16 34.91 14.58
CA ASP A 609 -3.82 34.40 15.79
C ASP A 609 -4.50 33.01 15.71
N GLN A 610 -4.42 32.29 14.57
CA GLN A 610 -5.10 30.97 14.38
C GLN A 610 -4.21 29.86 13.79
N GLY A 611 -2.89 30.00 13.91
CA GLY A 611 -1.91 29.06 13.36
C GLY A 611 -1.89 29.03 11.82
N ALA A 612 -1.17 28.07 11.26
CA ALA A 612 -1.13 27.85 9.82
C ALA A 612 -2.28 26.94 9.35
N LEU A 613 -2.79 27.24 8.16
CA LEU A 613 -3.76 26.41 7.45
C LEU A 613 -3.04 25.76 6.27
N LEU A 614 -2.99 24.44 6.25
CA LEU A 614 -2.46 23.67 5.15
C LEU A 614 -3.57 23.44 4.12
N ILE A 615 -3.31 23.74 2.85
CA ILE A 615 -4.27 23.57 1.76
C ILE A 615 -3.62 22.75 0.65
N TRP A 616 -4.33 21.73 0.17
CA TRP A 616 -3.84 20.84 -0.89
C TRP A 616 -4.86 20.62 -1.99
N CYS A 617 -4.41 20.02 -3.08
CA CYS A 617 -5.22 19.48 -4.15
C CYS A 617 -4.69 18.10 -4.48
N ASP A 618 -5.58 17.11 -4.60
CA ASP A 618 -5.20 15.79 -5.11
C ASP A 618 -5.47 15.64 -6.60
N ARG A 619 -4.98 14.55 -7.19
CA ARG A 619 -5.11 14.29 -8.64
C ARG A 619 -6.55 14.17 -9.12
N ARG A 620 -7.50 13.87 -8.23
CA ARG A 620 -8.94 13.76 -8.54
C ARG A 620 -9.71 15.05 -8.22
N GLY A 621 -9.05 16.10 -7.75
CA GLY A 621 -9.67 17.40 -7.50
C GLY A 621 -10.32 17.52 -6.13
N HIS A 622 -9.98 16.66 -5.18
CA HIS A 622 -10.23 16.93 -3.77
C HIS A 622 -9.32 18.07 -3.32
N VAL A 623 -9.92 19.21 -3.03
CA VAL A 623 -9.24 20.39 -2.50
C VAL A 623 -9.73 20.59 -1.09
N ALA A 624 -8.83 20.58 -0.13
CA ALA A 624 -9.21 20.66 1.26
C ALA A 624 -8.18 21.42 2.08
N ALA A 625 -8.60 21.80 3.29
CA ALA A 625 -7.76 22.53 4.21
C ALA A 625 -7.83 21.95 5.62
N CYS A 626 -6.68 21.87 6.29
CA CYS A 626 -6.58 21.45 7.67
C CYS A 626 -5.69 22.39 8.48
N SER A 627 -5.92 22.45 9.79
CA SER A 627 -5.00 23.12 10.72
C SER A 627 -3.71 22.32 10.88
N THR A 628 -2.57 23.01 11.03
CA THR A 628 -1.26 22.35 11.17
C THR A 628 -1.01 21.79 12.58
N GLY A 629 -1.44 22.51 13.64
CA GLY A 629 -1.17 22.10 15.03
C GLY A 629 -1.97 20.88 15.51
N SER A 630 -3.20 20.72 15.01
CA SER A 630 -4.02 19.52 15.15
C SER A 630 -4.62 19.24 13.77
N PRO A 631 -4.26 18.14 13.10
CA PRO A 631 -4.68 17.86 11.73
C PRO A 631 -6.16 17.49 11.66
N GLN A 632 -7.01 18.51 11.82
CA GLN A 632 -8.45 18.44 11.68
C GLN A 632 -8.86 19.17 10.40
N MET A 633 -9.66 18.50 9.58
CA MET A 633 -10.24 19.08 8.38
C MET A 633 -11.12 20.29 8.74
N GLN A 634 -10.84 21.44 8.13
CA GLN A 634 -11.59 22.68 8.31
C GLN A 634 -12.68 22.83 7.25
N TRP A 635 -12.34 22.51 6.00
CA TRP A 635 -13.26 22.48 4.88
C TRP A 635 -12.69 21.58 3.78
N GLU A 636 -13.57 21.05 2.94
CA GLU A 636 -13.20 20.31 1.72
C GLU A 636 -14.17 20.63 0.58
N LYS A 637 -13.67 20.50 -0.66
CA LYS A 637 -14.41 20.67 -1.91
C LYS A 637 -13.91 19.66 -2.93
N ARG A 638 -14.79 19.19 -3.81
CA ARG A 638 -14.42 18.31 -4.92
C ARG A 638 -14.69 19.03 -6.24
N PHE A 639 -13.63 19.25 -7.02
CA PHE A 639 -13.71 19.86 -8.34
C PHE A 639 -13.59 18.79 -9.42
N ARG A 640 -14.40 18.90 -10.47
CA ARG A 640 -14.30 18.00 -11.63
C ARG A 640 -13.04 18.30 -12.45
N GLY A 641 -12.41 17.23 -12.94
CA GLY A 641 -11.21 17.25 -13.77
C GLY A 641 -10.05 16.47 -13.16
N THR A 642 -8.94 16.40 -13.89
CA THR A 642 -7.67 15.86 -13.40
C THR A 642 -6.73 17.02 -13.08
N PHE A 643 -6.06 16.92 -11.93
CA PHE A 643 -5.13 17.94 -11.43
C PHE A 643 -3.75 17.32 -11.32
N SER A 644 -2.78 17.84 -12.06
CA SER A 644 -1.42 17.27 -12.11
C SER A 644 -0.34 18.26 -11.71
N LYS A 645 -0.73 19.39 -11.11
CA LYS A 645 0.17 20.47 -10.68
C LYS A 645 -0.04 20.78 -9.21
N ALA A 646 1.06 21.01 -8.49
CA ALA A 646 1.01 21.47 -7.11
C ALA A 646 0.21 22.78 -7.02
N PRO A 647 -0.62 22.95 -5.98
CA PRO A 647 -1.20 24.26 -5.70
C PRO A 647 -0.10 25.27 -5.39
N VAL A 648 -0.35 26.55 -5.68
CA VAL A 648 0.59 27.63 -5.34
C VAL A 648 -0.09 28.71 -4.51
N LEU A 649 0.67 29.28 -3.58
CA LEU A 649 0.25 30.39 -2.73
C LEU A 649 0.67 31.71 -3.37
N LEU A 650 -0.30 32.59 -3.57
CA LEU A 650 -0.13 33.95 -4.06
C LEU A 650 -0.50 34.94 -2.96
N LYS A 651 0.23 36.03 -2.85
CA LYS A 651 -0.13 37.21 -2.07
C LYS A 651 -0.51 38.34 -3.00
N ASP A 652 -1.62 39.01 -2.73
CA ASP A 652 -1.91 40.29 -3.38
C ASP A 652 -1.04 41.41 -2.79
N ARG A 653 -1.15 42.63 -3.33
CA ARG A 653 -0.42 43.81 -2.82
C ARG A 653 -0.79 44.20 -1.39
N GLN A 654 -1.95 43.78 -0.91
CA GLN A 654 -2.41 44.00 0.46
C GLN A 654 -1.93 42.89 1.42
N GLY A 655 -1.28 41.85 0.88
CA GLY A 655 -0.82 40.68 1.63
C GLY A 655 -1.90 39.61 1.83
N ASN A 656 -3.08 39.73 1.20
CA ASN A 656 -4.10 38.70 1.26
C ASN A 656 -3.66 37.48 0.47
N SER A 657 -3.91 36.29 1.03
CA SER A 657 -3.54 35.02 0.41
C SER A 657 -4.59 34.54 -0.58
N LEU A 658 -4.14 34.05 -1.73
CA LEU A 658 -4.91 33.36 -2.75
C LEU A 658 -4.21 32.04 -3.08
N ILE A 659 -4.97 30.99 -3.32
CA ILE A 659 -4.44 29.68 -3.69
C ILE A 659 -4.87 29.39 -5.12
N ALA A 660 -3.90 29.14 -5.99
CA ALA A 660 -4.15 28.77 -7.38
C ALA A 660 -3.90 27.28 -7.60
N PHE A 661 -4.78 26.64 -8.35
CA PHE A 661 -4.63 25.25 -8.80
C PHE A 661 -5.21 25.11 -10.21
N ALA A 662 -4.63 24.22 -11.01
CA ALA A 662 -4.95 24.09 -12.42
C ALA A 662 -5.36 22.65 -12.75
N ASN A 663 -6.44 22.50 -13.52
CA ASN A 663 -6.80 21.21 -14.11
C ASN A 663 -6.21 21.07 -15.53
N GLU A 664 -6.22 19.84 -16.04
CA GLU A 664 -5.70 19.53 -17.37
C GLU A 664 -6.51 20.16 -18.51
N ASN A 665 -7.77 20.54 -18.25
CA ASN A 665 -8.66 21.24 -19.20
C ASN A 665 -8.39 22.76 -19.25
N ASN A 666 -7.19 23.18 -18.91
CA ASN A 666 -6.73 24.56 -18.96
C ASN A 666 -7.58 25.57 -18.17
N ARG A 667 -8.10 25.15 -17.02
CA ARG A 667 -8.78 26.05 -16.07
C ARG A 667 -7.90 26.22 -14.85
N VAL A 668 -7.54 27.47 -14.56
CA VAL A 668 -6.85 27.84 -13.32
C VAL A 668 -7.87 28.45 -12.39
N ARG A 669 -8.09 27.82 -11.24
CA ARG A 669 -9.03 28.31 -10.21
C ARG A 669 -8.24 29.00 -9.12
N LEU A 670 -8.78 30.11 -8.63
CA LEU A 670 -8.26 30.89 -7.51
C LEU A 670 -9.27 30.81 -6.38
N ILE A 671 -8.81 30.39 -5.20
CA ILE A 671 -9.62 30.35 -3.98
C ILE A 671 -8.96 31.19 -2.89
N ASN A 672 -9.76 31.67 -1.94
CA ASN A 672 -9.24 32.21 -0.69
C ASN A 672 -8.96 31.07 0.32
N PRO A 673 -8.27 31.34 1.45
CA PRO A 673 -8.00 30.32 2.48
C PRO A 673 -9.26 29.75 3.15
N GLY A 674 -10.41 30.42 3.03
CA GLY A 674 -11.71 29.92 3.49
C GLY A 674 -12.38 28.96 2.50
N GLY A 675 -11.75 28.65 1.36
CA GLY A 675 -12.27 27.76 0.33
C GLY A 675 -13.24 28.41 -0.65
N THR A 676 -13.51 29.71 -0.56
CA THR A 676 -14.37 30.42 -1.52
C THR A 676 -13.62 30.67 -2.81
N GLU A 677 -14.20 30.30 -3.94
CA GLU A 677 -13.67 30.61 -5.27
C GLU A 677 -13.78 32.11 -5.54
N THR A 678 -12.63 32.74 -5.81
CA THR A 678 -12.53 34.18 -6.08
C THR A 678 -12.49 34.47 -7.57
N ALA A 679 -11.87 33.60 -8.38
CA ALA A 679 -11.79 33.75 -9.83
C ALA A 679 -11.47 32.42 -10.53
N VAL A 680 -11.76 32.39 -11.83
CA VAL A 680 -11.34 31.32 -12.76
C VAL A 680 -10.68 31.96 -13.98
N LEU A 681 -9.44 31.57 -14.29
CA LEU A 681 -8.70 32.04 -15.44
C LEU A 681 -8.75 31.03 -16.59
N PHE A 682 -8.81 31.56 -17.81
CA PHE A 682 -8.72 30.82 -19.07
C PHE A 682 -7.53 31.38 -19.86
N PRO A 683 -6.31 30.88 -19.60
CA PRO A 683 -5.09 31.51 -20.11
C PRO A 683 -4.84 31.28 -21.62
N GLY A 684 -5.66 30.45 -22.28
CA GLY A 684 -5.47 30.03 -23.67
C GLY A 684 -4.56 28.79 -23.77
N GLY A 685 -4.56 28.09 -24.91
CA GLY A 685 -3.86 26.80 -25.07
C GLY A 685 -4.71 25.58 -24.69
N THR A 686 -4.13 24.38 -24.76
CA THR A 686 -4.84 23.11 -24.49
C THR A 686 -4.62 22.56 -23.09
N SER A 687 -3.49 22.86 -22.44
CA SER A 687 -3.09 22.27 -21.16
C SER A 687 -2.20 23.21 -20.34
N VAL A 688 -2.34 23.19 -19.01
CA VAL A 688 -1.40 23.85 -18.08
C VAL A 688 -0.33 22.85 -17.67
N SER A 689 0.89 23.05 -18.14
CA SER A 689 2.05 22.19 -17.89
C SER A 689 2.79 22.49 -16.58
N ALA A 690 2.76 23.74 -16.11
CA ALA A 690 3.35 24.16 -14.83
C ALA A 690 2.66 25.40 -14.25
N LEU A 691 2.68 25.50 -12.92
CA LEU A 691 2.15 26.61 -12.11
C LEU A 691 3.27 27.04 -11.15
N LYS A 692 3.71 28.30 -11.23
CA LYS A 692 4.83 28.82 -10.43
C LYS A 692 4.51 30.23 -9.91
N VAL A 693 5.17 30.60 -8.81
CA VAL A 693 5.02 31.91 -8.18
C VAL A 693 6.36 32.62 -8.16
N VAL A 694 6.38 33.85 -8.64
CA VAL A 694 7.57 34.72 -8.63
C VAL A 694 7.27 35.92 -7.73
N GLU A 695 8.13 36.14 -6.73
CA GLU A 695 8.00 37.27 -5.81
C GLU A 695 8.29 38.60 -6.52
N ARG A 696 7.54 39.65 -6.17
CA ARG A 696 7.80 41.01 -6.66
C ARG A 696 8.52 41.85 -5.62
N ALA A 697 9.37 42.74 -6.10
CA ALA A 697 10.09 43.69 -5.25
C ALA A 697 9.18 44.80 -4.68
N ASP A 698 8.06 45.14 -5.36
CA ASP A 698 7.10 46.16 -4.92
C ASP A 698 5.96 45.60 -4.05
N GLY A 699 6.02 44.31 -3.70
CA GLY A 699 4.97 43.61 -2.95
C GLY A 699 3.89 42.97 -3.84
N GLY A 700 3.37 41.84 -3.35
CA GLY A 700 2.46 40.95 -4.09
C GLY A 700 3.19 40.02 -5.05
N ASP A 701 2.54 38.95 -5.46
CA ASP A 701 3.15 37.86 -6.23
C ASP A 701 2.73 37.86 -7.70
N ILE A 702 3.57 37.26 -8.55
CA ILE A 702 3.28 36.98 -9.96
C ILE A 702 3.00 35.49 -10.12
N LEU A 703 1.85 35.18 -10.72
CA LEU A 703 1.52 33.83 -11.16
C LEU A 703 2.10 33.60 -12.55
N ALA A 704 3.03 32.66 -12.67
CA ALA A 704 3.59 32.20 -13.94
C ALA A 704 2.98 30.85 -14.34
N LEU A 705 2.41 30.79 -15.54
CA LEU A 705 1.82 29.59 -16.14
C LEU A 705 2.65 29.13 -17.32
N LEU A 706 2.91 27.83 -17.41
CA LEU A 706 3.43 27.20 -18.63
C LEU A 706 2.29 26.48 -19.34
N LEU A 707 2.01 26.88 -20.59
CA LEU A 707 0.95 26.31 -21.43
C LEU A 707 1.57 25.43 -22.51
N ASP A 708 1.03 24.23 -22.69
CA ASP A 708 1.39 23.27 -23.75
C ASP A 708 2.91 23.01 -23.89
N ARG A 709 3.65 23.16 -22.77
CA ARG A 709 5.12 23.18 -22.70
C ARG A 709 5.81 24.21 -23.63
N LYS A 710 5.13 25.20 -24.20
CA LYS A 710 5.70 26.11 -25.22
C LYS A 710 5.53 27.58 -24.94
N GLU A 711 4.58 27.95 -24.09
CA GLU A 711 4.24 29.34 -23.84
C GLU A 711 4.20 29.65 -22.35
N LEU A 712 4.89 30.70 -21.94
CA LEU A 712 4.82 31.26 -20.59
C LEU A 712 3.82 32.43 -20.57
N VAL A 713 2.95 32.45 -19.57
CA VAL A 713 1.95 33.50 -19.35
C VAL A 713 2.02 33.99 -17.91
N PHE A 714 2.00 35.30 -17.72
CA PHE A 714 2.20 35.93 -16.41
C PHE A 714 0.98 36.75 -15.99
N TYR A 715 0.55 36.59 -14.74
CA TYR A 715 -0.53 37.35 -14.11
C TYR A 715 -0.07 38.00 -12.80
N VAL A 716 -0.56 39.19 -12.51
CA VAL A 716 -0.42 39.88 -11.21
C VAL A 716 -1.76 40.01 -10.52
N GLU A 717 -1.74 40.17 -9.20
CA GLU A 717 -2.96 40.32 -8.39
C GLU A 717 -3.93 39.13 -8.60
N GLY A 718 -3.37 37.96 -8.92
CA GLY A 718 -4.11 36.74 -9.25
C GLY A 718 -4.76 36.72 -10.64
N THR A 719 -5.28 37.84 -11.16
CA THR A 719 -6.14 37.83 -12.35
C THR A 719 -5.71 38.74 -13.50
N ARG A 720 -4.82 39.72 -13.27
CA ARG A 720 -4.46 40.71 -14.30
C ARG A 720 -3.28 40.22 -15.14
N PHE A 721 -3.52 39.97 -16.42
CA PHE A 721 -2.48 39.59 -17.39
C PHE A 721 -1.42 40.70 -17.55
N ILE A 722 -0.14 40.34 -17.57
CA ILE A 722 0.98 41.28 -17.74
C ILE A 722 1.97 40.94 -18.86
N GLY A 723 2.00 39.69 -19.34
CA GLY A 723 2.93 39.31 -20.38
C GLY A 723 2.78 37.85 -20.84
N ARG A 724 3.28 37.57 -22.05
CA ARG A 724 3.38 36.22 -22.59
C ARG A 724 4.65 36.06 -23.41
N LYS A 725 5.24 34.87 -23.38
CA LYS A 725 6.44 34.51 -24.13
C LYS A 725 6.33 33.10 -24.69
N GLN A 726 6.38 32.99 -26.02
CA GLN A 726 6.53 31.73 -26.70
C GLN A 726 8.02 31.40 -26.89
N VAL A 727 8.41 30.16 -26.61
CA VAL A 727 9.77 29.64 -26.88
C VAL A 727 9.83 28.90 -28.21
N SER A 728 11.03 28.72 -28.76
CA SER A 728 11.25 28.03 -30.05
C SER A 728 11.01 26.52 -29.99
N GLY A 729 11.30 25.89 -28.85
CA GLY A 729 11.15 24.45 -28.61
C GLY A 729 10.03 24.13 -27.61
N HIS A 730 10.27 23.15 -26.74
CA HIS A 730 9.43 22.87 -25.57
C HIS A 730 10.24 23.04 -24.28
N ILE A 731 9.62 23.59 -23.24
CA ILE A 731 10.21 23.75 -21.91
C ILE A 731 10.15 22.41 -21.19
N ALA A 732 11.32 21.81 -20.97
CA ALA A 732 11.50 20.57 -20.21
C ALA A 732 11.45 20.83 -18.70
N HIS A 733 12.05 21.93 -18.24
CA HIS A 733 12.07 22.34 -16.84
C HIS A 733 11.71 23.83 -16.68
N LEU A 734 10.93 24.15 -15.65
CA LEU A 734 10.61 25.52 -15.25
C LEU A 734 10.78 25.68 -13.74
N SER A 735 11.56 26.68 -13.33
CA SER A 735 11.77 27.05 -11.94
C SER A 735 11.40 28.52 -11.70
N SER A 736 10.75 28.79 -10.57
CA SER A 736 10.59 30.15 -10.03
C SER A 736 11.77 30.57 -9.16
N GLU A 737 12.56 29.61 -8.67
CA GLU A 737 13.88 29.92 -8.12
C GLU A 737 14.77 30.28 -9.30
N SER A 738 15.17 31.56 -9.34
CA SER A 738 15.98 32.13 -10.41
C SER A 738 17.14 32.90 -9.80
N PRO A 739 18.33 32.89 -10.43
CA PRO A 739 19.48 33.68 -9.96
C PRO A 739 19.25 35.19 -10.06
N VAL A 740 18.28 35.62 -10.88
CA VAL A 740 17.94 37.04 -11.06
C VAL A 740 16.55 37.30 -10.45
N PRO A 741 16.37 38.34 -9.62
CA PRO A 741 15.05 38.69 -9.09
C PRO A 741 14.01 38.91 -10.19
N GLN A 742 12.75 38.57 -9.91
CA GLN A 742 11.62 38.74 -10.86
C GLN A 742 11.86 38.08 -12.23
N SER A 743 12.42 36.88 -12.22
CA SER A 743 12.61 36.10 -13.44
C SER A 743 12.32 34.62 -13.18
N VAL A 744 12.21 33.84 -14.25
CA VAL A 744 12.08 32.39 -14.23
C VAL A 744 13.26 31.76 -14.96
N LEU A 745 13.73 30.63 -14.43
CA LEU A 745 14.74 29.81 -15.09
C LEU A 745 14.03 28.68 -15.83
N CYS A 746 14.31 28.52 -17.12
CA CYS A 746 13.77 27.42 -17.91
C CYS A 746 14.82 26.72 -18.76
N VAL A 747 14.58 25.45 -19.05
CA VAL A 747 15.38 24.65 -19.98
C VAL A 747 14.51 24.28 -21.17
N VAL A 748 14.89 24.76 -22.35
CA VAL A 748 14.19 24.59 -23.62
C VAL A 748 14.89 23.49 -24.43
N ALA A 749 14.13 22.49 -24.85
CA ALA A 749 14.57 21.45 -25.76
C ALA A 749 13.98 21.70 -27.16
N GLU A 750 14.85 21.83 -28.15
CA GLU A 750 14.50 22.11 -29.54
C GLU A 750 15.03 20.99 -30.44
N GLU A 751 14.13 20.33 -31.17
CA GLU A 751 14.46 19.29 -32.12
C GLU A 751 14.71 19.89 -33.51
N LYS A 752 15.90 19.67 -34.06
CA LYS A 752 16.27 20.10 -35.42
C LYS A 752 16.93 18.96 -36.17
N LYS A 753 16.27 18.48 -37.23
CA LYS A 753 16.77 17.42 -38.13
C LYS A 753 17.13 16.11 -37.39
N GLY A 754 16.39 15.76 -36.34
CA GLY A 754 16.61 14.54 -35.54
C GLY A 754 17.56 14.71 -34.36
N ASP A 755 18.28 15.83 -34.25
CA ASP A 755 19.09 16.16 -33.08
C ASP A 755 18.31 17.06 -32.11
N ILE A 756 18.32 16.71 -30.82
CA ILE A 756 17.71 17.52 -29.76
C ILE A 756 18.78 18.40 -29.13
N THR A 757 18.64 19.72 -29.31
CA THR A 757 19.48 20.72 -28.65
C THR A 757 18.80 21.26 -27.39
N HIS A 758 19.58 21.52 -26.36
CA HIS A 758 19.09 22.00 -25.07
C HIS A 758 19.68 23.37 -24.78
N GLU A 759 18.84 24.29 -24.31
CA GLU A 759 19.20 25.67 -24.01
C GLU A 759 18.60 26.08 -22.67
N MET A 760 19.42 26.58 -21.76
CA MET A 760 19.01 27.14 -20.49
C MET A 760 18.81 28.65 -20.65
N GLN A 761 17.64 29.15 -20.27
CA GLN A 761 17.25 30.55 -20.42
C GLN A 761 16.79 31.13 -19.08
N CYS A 762 17.21 32.36 -18.80
CA CYS A 762 16.67 33.17 -17.72
C CYS A 762 15.79 34.27 -18.32
N LEU A 763 14.50 34.23 -17.99
CA LEU A 763 13.48 35.10 -18.60
C LEU A 763 12.86 35.99 -17.53
N SER A 764 12.79 37.30 -17.78
CA SER A 764 12.05 38.22 -16.92
C SER A 764 10.56 37.86 -16.89
N VAL A 765 9.85 38.31 -15.86
CA VAL A 765 8.38 38.18 -15.75
C VAL A 765 7.59 38.96 -16.83
N THR A 766 8.26 39.74 -17.68
CA THR A 766 7.67 40.35 -18.89
C THR A 766 7.89 39.50 -20.14
N GLY A 767 8.65 38.40 -20.04
CA GLY A 767 8.98 37.51 -21.15
C GLY A 767 10.25 37.87 -21.92
N GLU A 768 11.03 38.84 -21.43
CA GLU A 768 12.30 39.24 -22.04
C GLU A 768 13.41 38.27 -21.63
N SER A 769 14.27 37.90 -22.58
CA SER A 769 15.43 37.06 -22.30
C SER A 769 16.51 37.89 -21.64
N LEU A 770 16.86 37.57 -20.39
CA LEU A 770 17.96 38.21 -19.67
C LEU A 770 19.30 37.64 -20.13
N TRP A 771 19.38 36.31 -20.23
CA TRP A 771 20.48 35.60 -20.85
C TRP A 771 20.02 34.22 -21.34
N SER A 772 20.82 33.60 -22.21
CA SER A 772 20.58 32.26 -22.75
C SER A 772 21.90 31.53 -22.96
N GLN A 773 21.95 30.25 -22.57
CA GLN A 773 23.14 29.41 -22.68
C GLN A 773 22.80 28.02 -23.22
N LYS A 774 23.54 27.57 -24.24
CA LYS A 774 23.46 26.19 -24.72
C LYS A 774 24.11 25.23 -23.72
N ILE A 775 23.44 24.11 -23.47
CA ILE A 775 23.94 23.04 -22.59
C ILE A 775 24.16 21.75 -23.40
N GLU A 776 25.17 20.97 -23.01
CA GLU A 776 25.62 19.79 -23.77
C GLU A 776 24.66 18.59 -23.69
N SER A 777 23.90 18.51 -22.60
CA SER A 777 23.07 17.37 -22.22
C SER A 777 21.83 17.87 -21.47
N ALA A 778 20.75 17.09 -21.57
CA ALA A 778 19.52 17.37 -20.85
C ALA A 778 19.75 17.22 -19.34
N PRO A 779 19.19 18.10 -18.50
CA PRO A 779 19.09 17.84 -17.07
C PRO A 779 18.28 16.55 -16.84
N ALA A 780 18.79 15.65 -15.99
CA ALA A 780 18.05 14.51 -15.50
C ALA A 780 17.01 14.94 -14.45
N LEU A 781 17.35 15.95 -13.64
CA LEU A 781 16.49 16.55 -12.62
C LEU A 781 16.41 18.07 -12.78
N SER A 782 15.41 18.68 -12.15
CA SER A 782 15.21 20.13 -12.23
C SER A 782 16.40 20.90 -11.66
N PRO A 783 16.89 21.95 -12.34
CA PRO A 783 17.99 22.78 -11.84
C PRO A 783 17.74 23.36 -10.46
N ARG A 784 18.81 23.42 -9.65
CA ARG A 784 18.85 24.02 -8.31
C ARG A 784 19.79 25.21 -8.29
N ILE A 785 19.57 26.12 -7.34
CA ILE A 785 20.39 27.31 -7.16
C ILE A 785 21.09 27.22 -5.81
N ILE A 786 22.43 27.25 -5.85
CA ILE A 786 23.28 27.40 -4.68
C ILE A 786 23.44 28.90 -4.42
N LYS A 787 22.88 29.37 -3.30
CA LYS A 787 23.06 30.76 -2.87
C LYS A 787 24.43 30.88 -2.21
N ARG A 788 25.33 31.65 -2.81
CA ARG A 788 26.61 32.01 -2.19
C ARG A 788 26.42 33.23 -1.26
N ASP A 789 27.41 33.56 -0.44
CA ASP A 789 27.40 34.75 0.44
C ASP A 789 27.07 36.04 -0.35
N VAL A 790 26.64 37.09 0.37
CA VAL A 790 26.06 38.36 -0.17
C VAL A 790 26.86 39.00 -1.33
N ASP A 791 28.16 38.73 -1.43
CA ASP A 791 29.08 39.31 -2.42
C ASP A 791 29.44 38.38 -3.60
N THR A 792 28.79 37.22 -3.76
CA THR A 792 29.14 36.22 -4.76
C THR A 792 27.95 35.74 -5.59
N ASP A 793 28.14 35.61 -6.90
CA ASP A 793 27.08 35.23 -7.84
C ASP A 793 26.53 33.82 -7.51
N PRO A 794 25.20 33.61 -7.56
CA PRO A 794 24.60 32.30 -7.31
C PRO A 794 25.03 31.29 -8.38
N VAL A 795 25.10 30.00 -8.03
CA VAL A 795 25.45 28.93 -8.96
C VAL A 795 24.24 28.08 -9.27
N ILE A 796 24.03 27.76 -10.54
CA ILE A 796 23.03 26.80 -10.98
C ILE A 796 23.70 25.43 -11.07
N CYS A 797 23.08 24.40 -10.50
CA CYS A 797 23.55 23.02 -10.62
C CYS A 797 22.43 22.04 -10.98
N PHE A 798 22.78 21.00 -11.74
CA PHE A 798 21.90 19.85 -12.02
C PHE A 798 22.69 18.63 -12.47
N PRO A 799 22.19 17.41 -12.20
CA PRO A 799 22.70 16.20 -12.83
C PRO A 799 22.21 16.15 -14.29
N ASP A 800 23.08 15.78 -15.22
CA ASP A 800 22.76 15.56 -16.61
C ASP A 800 22.39 14.10 -16.90
N SER A 801 21.81 13.84 -18.08
CA SER A 801 21.44 12.50 -18.52
C SER A 801 22.63 11.56 -18.78
N ARG A 802 23.87 12.01 -18.57
CA ARG A 802 25.11 11.23 -18.71
C ARG A 802 25.75 10.91 -17.34
N GLY A 803 25.09 11.25 -16.24
CA GLY A 803 25.57 11.00 -14.88
C GLY A 803 26.67 11.99 -14.42
N ARG A 804 26.75 13.17 -15.04
CA ARG A 804 27.60 14.27 -14.57
C ARG A 804 26.76 15.28 -13.80
N VAL A 805 27.35 15.95 -12.82
CA VAL A 805 26.77 17.19 -12.25
C VAL A 805 27.40 18.37 -12.96
N CYS A 806 26.57 19.23 -13.54
CA CYS A 806 26.99 20.43 -14.27
C CYS A 806 26.72 21.68 -13.43
N PHE A 807 27.64 22.64 -13.49
CA PHE A 807 27.58 23.91 -12.75
C PHE A 807 27.67 25.11 -13.71
N PHE A 808 26.84 26.13 -13.47
CA PHE A 808 26.78 27.35 -14.26
C PHE A 808 26.68 28.59 -13.38
N GLU A 809 27.31 29.70 -13.77
CA GLU A 809 27.18 30.98 -13.08
C GLU A 809 25.79 31.59 -13.29
N GLY A 810 25.10 32.02 -12.24
CA GLY A 810 23.73 32.51 -12.31
C GLY A 810 23.57 33.88 -12.97
N ARG A 811 24.64 34.69 -13.02
CA ARG A 811 24.63 36.03 -13.63
C ARG A 811 24.44 36.01 -15.14
N ASP A 812 25.07 35.05 -15.83
CA ASP A 812 25.15 35.00 -17.29
C ASP A 812 24.94 33.59 -17.88
N GLY A 813 24.78 32.58 -17.02
CA GLY A 813 24.60 31.20 -17.41
C GLY A 813 25.88 30.51 -17.87
N SER A 814 27.06 31.13 -17.77
CA SER A 814 28.32 30.53 -18.26
C SER A 814 28.71 29.26 -17.48
N PRO A 815 29.26 28.22 -18.13
CA PRO A 815 29.65 26.98 -17.45
C PRO A 815 30.82 27.25 -16.51
N SER A 816 30.68 26.90 -15.23
CA SER A 816 31.73 27.01 -14.21
C SER A 816 32.47 25.68 -13.99
N GLY A 817 31.83 24.55 -14.25
CA GLY A 817 32.48 23.24 -14.14
C GLY A 817 31.52 22.05 -14.36
N SER A 818 32.09 20.85 -14.39
CA SER A 818 31.31 19.60 -14.34
C SER A 818 32.09 18.48 -13.66
N MET A 819 31.40 17.59 -12.96
CA MET A 819 32.00 16.45 -12.28
C MET A 819 31.32 15.15 -12.70
N GLN A 820 32.10 14.11 -13.01
CA GLN A 820 31.58 12.75 -13.18
C GLN A 820 31.40 12.11 -11.81
N LEU A 821 30.22 11.54 -11.55
CA LEU A 821 29.94 10.84 -10.30
C LEU A 821 30.03 9.33 -10.54
N GLU A 822 30.88 8.63 -9.78
CA GLU A 822 30.98 7.18 -9.83
C GLU A 822 29.71 6.53 -9.27
N GLY A 823 29.19 5.51 -9.97
CA GLY A 823 28.04 4.72 -9.51
C GLY A 823 26.67 5.39 -9.63
N MET A 824 26.58 6.66 -10.03
CA MET A 824 25.31 7.34 -10.21
C MET A 824 24.72 7.06 -11.60
N HIS A 825 23.62 6.33 -11.63
CA HIS A 825 22.79 6.13 -12.82
C HIS A 825 21.37 6.59 -12.51
N ASN A 826 20.90 7.65 -13.18
CA ASN A 826 19.52 8.17 -13.10
C ASN A 826 19.02 8.41 -11.66
N PRO A 827 19.44 9.49 -10.98
CA PRO A 827 18.91 9.81 -9.66
C PRO A 827 17.40 10.06 -9.72
N ASP A 828 16.66 9.53 -8.74
CA ASP A 828 15.21 9.69 -8.60
C ASP A 828 14.85 11.05 -7.98
N ASP A 829 15.71 11.58 -7.10
CA ASP A 829 15.55 12.90 -6.48
C ASP A 829 16.90 13.56 -6.16
N MET A 830 16.90 14.89 -6.04
CA MET A 830 18.05 15.70 -5.64
C MET A 830 17.64 16.81 -4.68
N LEU A 831 18.33 16.86 -3.56
CA LEU A 831 18.21 17.87 -2.52
C LEU A 831 19.51 18.67 -2.39
N LEU A 832 19.37 19.98 -2.21
CA LEU A 832 20.45 20.88 -1.81
C LEU A 832 20.32 21.18 -0.32
N LEU A 833 21.36 20.90 0.46
CA LEU A 833 21.41 21.25 1.90
C LEU A 833 22.36 22.43 2.09
N GLU A 834 21.81 23.60 2.42
CA GLU A 834 22.57 24.80 2.73
C GLU A 834 22.73 24.93 4.26
N GLY A 835 23.91 24.55 4.76
CA GLY A 835 24.28 24.64 6.17
C GLY A 835 25.61 25.37 6.37
N ARG A 836 26.49 24.85 7.25
CA ARG A 836 27.90 25.32 7.34
C ARG A 836 28.71 24.97 6.08
N SER A 837 28.26 23.98 5.35
CA SER A 837 28.78 23.56 4.06
C SER A 837 27.58 23.30 3.15
N CYS A 838 27.76 23.48 1.85
CA CYS A 838 26.75 23.16 0.86
C CYS A 838 26.87 21.68 0.50
N LEU A 839 25.80 20.89 0.65
CA LEU A 839 25.80 19.47 0.28
C LEU A 839 24.83 19.20 -0.87
N LEU A 840 25.26 18.33 -1.78
CA LEU A 840 24.43 17.74 -2.83
C LEU A 840 24.05 16.32 -2.41
N VAL A 841 22.75 16.08 -2.27
CA VAL A 841 22.20 14.79 -1.82
C VAL A 841 21.41 14.19 -2.97
N PHE A 842 21.72 12.95 -3.32
CA PHE A 842 21.04 12.21 -4.38
C PHE A 842 20.35 10.98 -3.81
N GLY A 843 19.08 10.82 -4.17
CA GLY A 843 18.30 9.61 -3.91
C GLY A 843 18.22 8.75 -5.15
N SER A 844 18.30 7.43 -4.96
CA SER A 844 18.20 6.45 -6.05
C SER A 844 17.45 5.19 -5.59
N ALA A 845 17.16 4.31 -6.54
CA ALA A 845 16.62 2.99 -6.27
C ALA A 845 17.47 2.13 -5.29
N THR A 846 18.76 2.42 -5.12
CA THR A 846 19.66 1.61 -4.25
C THR A 846 20.01 2.28 -2.93
N GLY A 847 19.85 3.61 -2.81
CA GLY A 847 20.32 4.31 -1.62
C GLY A 847 20.43 5.83 -1.77
N ILE A 848 21.07 6.43 -0.77
CA ILE A 848 21.37 7.86 -0.71
C ILE A 848 22.88 8.05 -0.83
N THR A 849 23.29 8.97 -1.70
CA THR A 849 24.70 9.37 -1.85
C THR A 849 24.83 10.88 -1.65
N VAL A 850 25.82 11.28 -0.85
CA VAL A 850 26.03 12.70 -0.48
C VAL A 850 27.41 13.17 -0.89
N TYR A 851 27.45 14.38 -1.46
CA TYR A 851 28.65 15.08 -1.87
C TYR A 851 28.73 16.45 -1.18
N SER A 852 29.94 16.91 -0.84
CA SER A 852 30.18 18.32 -0.56
C SER A 852 30.16 19.10 -1.88
N ALA A 853 29.69 20.34 -1.85
CA ALA A 853 29.79 21.30 -2.94
C ALA A 853 30.60 22.51 -2.49
N ALA A 854 31.64 22.84 -3.24
CA ALA A 854 32.50 23.98 -2.99
C ALA A 854 32.07 25.22 -3.78
N SER A 855 32.53 26.38 -3.32
CA SER A 855 32.19 27.67 -3.94
C SER A 855 32.72 27.82 -5.36
N ASP A 856 33.68 27.02 -5.80
CA ASP A 856 34.22 26.99 -7.17
C ASP A 856 33.41 26.10 -8.13
N GLY A 857 32.32 25.48 -7.66
CA GLY A 857 31.52 24.55 -8.47
C GLY A 857 32.11 23.14 -8.53
N SER A 858 33.06 22.79 -7.65
CA SER A 858 33.51 21.40 -7.47
C SER A 858 32.68 20.66 -6.41
N ALA A 859 32.68 19.33 -6.48
CA ALA A 859 32.05 18.47 -5.47
C ALA A 859 32.95 17.29 -5.08
N ALA A 860 32.74 16.69 -3.90
CA ALA A 860 33.49 15.51 -3.44
C ALA A 860 32.60 14.54 -2.64
N PRO A 861 32.73 13.21 -2.79
CA PRO A 861 31.90 12.25 -2.07
C PRO A 861 32.16 12.31 -0.57
N LEU A 862 31.10 12.26 0.23
CA LEU A 862 31.16 12.25 1.69
C LEU A 862 30.79 10.89 2.26
N TRP A 863 29.60 10.39 1.95
CA TRP A 863 29.10 9.10 2.44
C TRP A 863 27.97 8.57 1.56
N GLN A 864 27.70 7.27 1.70
CA GLN A 864 26.60 6.55 1.05
C GLN A 864 25.94 5.61 2.06
N VAL A 865 24.63 5.44 1.95
CA VAL A 865 23.88 4.43 2.69
C VAL A 865 23.01 3.62 1.74
N ASP A 866 23.06 2.30 1.90
CA ASP A 866 22.20 1.37 1.17
C ASP A 866 20.80 1.41 1.80
N LEU A 867 19.86 1.98 1.07
CA LEU A 867 18.47 2.12 1.47
C LEU A 867 17.62 2.09 0.20
N PRO A 868 17.07 0.92 -0.19
CA PRO A 868 16.46 0.77 -1.49
C PRO A 868 15.17 1.57 -1.63
N GLY A 869 14.91 2.01 -2.86
CA GLY A 869 13.68 2.66 -3.27
C GLY A 869 13.46 4.02 -2.61
N ILE A 870 14.45 4.91 -2.65
CA ILE A 870 14.28 6.32 -2.25
C ILE A 870 13.39 7.05 -3.25
N THR A 871 12.40 7.78 -2.75
CA THR A 871 11.37 8.41 -3.59
C THR A 871 11.14 9.88 -3.28
N ALA A 872 11.58 10.35 -2.12
CA ALA A 872 11.52 11.74 -1.73
C ALA A 872 12.63 12.09 -0.75
N LEU A 873 13.23 13.26 -0.89
CA LEU A 873 14.21 13.82 0.04
C LEU A 873 13.77 15.18 0.57
N ALA A 874 14.06 15.45 1.84
CA ALA A 874 13.86 16.77 2.45
C ALA A 874 14.96 17.13 3.44
N ALA A 875 15.41 18.38 3.41
CA ALA A 875 16.37 18.92 4.36
C ALA A 875 15.69 19.26 5.70
N TRP A 876 16.31 18.94 6.83
CA TRP A 876 15.83 19.42 8.12
C TRP A 876 15.83 20.97 8.13
N PRO A 877 14.83 21.63 8.74
CA PRO A 877 14.77 23.10 8.73
C PRO A 877 15.93 23.79 9.44
N ASP A 878 16.64 23.09 10.33
CA ASP A 878 17.87 23.58 10.98
C ASP A 878 19.15 23.29 10.17
N GLY A 879 19.04 22.64 9.01
CA GLY A 879 20.16 22.28 8.14
C GLY A 879 21.04 21.14 8.65
N MET A 880 20.64 20.44 9.73
CA MET A 880 21.50 19.47 10.43
C MET A 880 21.32 18.01 9.96
N GLY A 881 20.44 17.77 8.99
CA GLY A 881 20.10 16.41 8.57
C GLY A 881 19.21 16.33 7.34
N ILE A 882 18.93 15.09 6.94
CA ILE A 882 18.18 14.71 5.75
C ILE A 882 17.04 13.78 6.19
N ILE A 883 15.87 13.92 5.59
CA ILE A 883 14.80 12.92 5.65
C ILE A 883 14.67 12.26 4.30
N ALA A 884 14.60 10.94 4.30
CA ALA A 884 14.32 10.14 3.12
C ALA A 884 12.98 9.41 3.27
N GLY A 885 12.14 9.52 2.25
CA GLY A 885 10.95 8.70 2.07
C GLY A 885 11.21 7.58 1.06
N THR A 886 10.61 6.43 1.29
CA THR A 886 10.81 5.24 0.47
C THR A 886 9.53 4.77 -0.23
N SER A 887 9.72 3.93 -1.25
CA SER A 887 8.66 3.35 -2.07
C SER A 887 7.70 2.43 -1.31
N ASP A 888 8.09 1.92 -0.15
CA ASP A 888 7.27 1.10 0.74
C ASP A 888 6.55 1.92 1.83
N GLY A 889 6.78 3.24 1.89
CA GLY A 889 6.17 4.15 2.86
C GLY A 889 6.99 4.36 4.14
N GLY A 890 8.21 3.83 4.21
CA GLY A 890 9.17 4.17 5.26
C GLY A 890 9.62 5.63 5.23
N LEU A 891 9.97 6.15 6.40
CA LEU A 891 10.65 7.44 6.56
C LEU A 891 11.88 7.26 7.45
N TYR A 892 13.00 7.86 7.04
CA TYR A 892 14.28 7.75 7.73
C TYR A 892 14.90 9.12 7.92
N GLY A 893 15.34 9.41 9.15
CA GLY A 893 16.06 10.65 9.46
C GLY A 893 17.54 10.40 9.64
N PHE A 894 18.37 11.05 8.81
CA PHE A 894 19.83 10.98 8.85
C PHE A 894 20.43 12.29 9.32
N THR A 895 21.55 12.23 10.05
CA THR A 895 22.40 13.40 10.29
C THR A 895 23.18 13.79 9.02
N GLU A 896 23.75 14.99 9.01
CA GLU A 896 24.72 15.42 7.98
C GLU A 896 25.90 14.44 7.81
N ALA A 897 26.23 13.67 8.86
CA ALA A 897 27.30 12.66 8.85
C ALA A 897 26.86 11.25 8.42
N GLY A 898 25.60 11.08 7.97
CA GLY A 898 25.08 9.80 7.48
C GLY A 898 24.62 8.83 8.57
N GLN A 899 24.49 9.27 9.83
CA GLN A 899 23.97 8.41 10.90
C GLN A 899 22.45 8.43 10.90
N CYS A 900 21.80 7.26 10.83
CA CYS A 900 20.36 7.14 11.01
C CYS A 900 19.99 7.42 12.48
N VAL A 901 19.23 8.47 12.72
CA VAL A 901 18.79 8.90 14.05
C VAL A 901 17.46 8.27 14.41
N TRP A 902 16.58 8.03 13.44
CA TRP A 902 15.27 7.42 13.65
C TRP A 902 14.72 6.89 12.33
N GLU A 903 13.79 5.95 12.46
CA GLU A 903 12.99 5.40 11.38
C GLU A 903 11.51 5.42 11.76
N ASP A 904 10.65 5.50 10.76
CA ASP A 904 9.20 5.38 10.90
C ASP A 904 8.65 4.50 9.80
N LEU A 905 8.39 3.26 10.17
CA LEU A 905 7.87 2.24 9.27
C LEU A 905 6.34 2.15 9.34
N ARG A 906 5.61 3.22 9.68
CA ARG A 906 4.13 3.22 9.80
C ARG A 906 3.40 3.77 8.56
N GLY A 907 4.09 4.09 7.48
CA GLY A 907 3.48 4.58 6.23
C GLY A 907 2.79 3.49 5.41
N THR A 908 1.74 3.85 4.69
CA THR A 908 0.83 2.91 4.02
C THR A 908 1.03 2.84 2.51
N GLY A 909 2.05 3.49 1.97
CA GLY A 909 2.42 3.42 0.56
C GLY A 909 3.57 4.37 0.22
N TYR A 910 4.03 4.25 -1.02
CA TYR A 910 5.07 5.06 -1.65
C TYR A 910 4.99 6.53 -1.19
N ILE A 911 6.08 7.04 -0.60
CA ILE A 911 6.16 8.45 -0.23
C ILE A 911 6.34 9.28 -1.51
N THR A 912 5.37 10.13 -1.82
CA THR A 912 5.45 11.00 -2.99
C THR A 912 6.20 12.29 -2.71
N ASP A 913 6.22 12.73 -1.45
CA ASP A 913 6.36 14.15 -1.17
C ASP A 913 6.52 14.42 0.35
N LEU A 914 7.42 15.34 0.73
CA LEU A 914 7.74 15.70 2.13
C LEU A 914 7.73 17.23 2.33
N LEU A 915 7.03 17.72 3.35
CA LEU A 915 6.93 19.15 3.67
C LEU A 915 7.14 19.42 5.15
N PHE A 916 8.08 20.32 5.48
CA PHE A 916 8.20 20.84 6.83
C PHE A 916 7.22 21.98 7.10
N LEU A 917 6.62 21.95 8.28
CA LEU A 917 5.71 22.94 8.80
C LEU A 917 6.31 23.53 10.09
N PRO A 918 6.08 24.82 10.35
CA PRO A 918 6.47 25.41 11.62
C PRO A 918 5.74 24.71 12.76
N SER A 919 6.51 24.26 13.77
CA SER A 919 5.97 23.59 14.95
C SER A 919 5.62 24.60 16.03
N GLU A 920 4.53 24.34 16.75
CA GLU A 920 4.19 25.07 17.99
C GLU A 920 5.03 24.59 19.17
N THR A 921 5.66 23.41 19.05
CA THR A 921 6.51 22.80 20.07
C THR A 921 7.93 23.36 19.96
N PRO A 922 8.48 23.99 21.02
CA PRO A 922 9.85 24.47 21.01
C PRO A 922 10.84 23.34 20.72
N ARG A 923 11.79 23.57 19.81
CA ARG A 923 12.83 22.60 19.40
C ARG A 923 12.30 21.35 18.70
N ALA A 924 11.13 21.42 18.08
CA ALA A 924 10.62 20.40 17.17
C ALA A 924 10.27 21.00 15.80
N PHE A 925 10.14 20.13 14.82
CA PHE A 925 9.62 20.45 13.49
C PHE A 925 8.45 19.53 13.19
N ASP A 926 7.42 20.08 12.54
CA ASP A 926 6.32 19.26 12.06
C ASP A 926 6.63 18.85 10.62
N LEU A 927 6.52 17.57 10.31
CA LEU A 927 6.69 17.01 8.98
C LEU A 927 5.35 16.48 8.49
N LEU A 928 4.95 16.92 7.31
CA LEU A 928 3.92 16.28 6.52
C LEU A 928 4.58 15.32 5.52
N ALA A 929 4.21 14.05 5.58
CA ALA A 929 4.55 13.07 4.55
C ALA A 929 3.30 12.70 3.75
N ALA A 930 3.36 12.83 2.43
CA ALA A 930 2.30 12.45 1.51
C ALA A 930 2.62 11.12 0.81
N GLY A 931 1.61 10.25 0.71
CA GLY A 931 1.70 8.95 0.07
C GLY A 931 0.94 8.85 -1.26
N ALA A 932 1.36 7.95 -2.13
CA ALA A 932 0.70 7.67 -3.41
C ALA A 932 -0.70 7.06 -3.24
N ASP A 933 -0.96 6.45 -2.08
CA ASP A 933 -2.26 5.94 -1.65
C ASP A 933 -3.20 7.04 -1.12
N GLY A 934 -2.79 8.31 -1.23
CA GLY A 934 -3.53 9.46 -0.71
C GLY A 934 -3.39 9.66 0.80
N SER A 935 -2.47 8.96 1.49
CA SER A 935 -2.23 9.20 2.91
C SER A 935 -1.49 10.52 3.15
N LEU A 936 -1.91 11.26 4.18
CA LEU A 936 -1.25 12.46 4.69
C LEU A 936 -0.92 12.24 6.16
N ARG A 937 0.37 12.12 6.49
CA ARG A 937 0.85 11.83 7.85
C ARG A 937 1.53 13.05 8.45
N PHE A 938 1.08 13.47 9.63
CA PHE A 938 1.61 14.62 10.36
C PHE A 938 2.48 14.12 11.51
N LEU A 939 3.79 14.34 11.41
CA LEU A 939 4.80 13.84 12.35
C LEU A 939 5.45 15.01 13.08
N GLU A 940 5.64 14.89 14.39
CA GLU A 940 6.47 15.79 15.19
C GLU A 940 7.86 15.19 15.36
N ILE A 941 8.87 15.89 14.87
CA ILE A 941 10.26 15.48 14.88
C ILE A 941 11.01 16.37 15.87
N GLN A 942 11.61 15.78 16.90
CA GLN A 942 12.45 16.52 17.84
C GLN A 942 13.78 16.87 17.17
N SER A 943 14.24 18.12 17.32
CA SER A 943 15.57 18.54 16.84
C SER A 943 16.67 17.84 17.65
N SER A 944 17.74 17.45 16.96
CA SER A 944 18.90 16.73 17.54
C SER A 944 19.68 17.54 18.59
N ASN A 945 19.40 18.85 18.73
CA ASN A 945 19.92 19.70 19.81
C ASN A 945 19.35 19.38 21.21
N SER A 946 18.63 18.27 21.39
CA SER A 946 18.03 17.86 22.66
C SER A 946 19.03 17.29 23.69
N LYS A 947 20.33 17.29 23.40
CA LYS A 947 21.41 17.01 24.36
C LYS A 947 22.22 18.27 24.65
N ASN A 948 21.64 19.20 25.41
CA ASN A 948 22.34 20.16 26.27
C ASN A 948 21.37 20.72 27.31
#